data_AF-A0A2V5PGG1-F1
#
_entry.id   AF-A0A2V5PGG1-F1
#
_cell.length_a   1.000
_cell.length_b   1.000
_cell.length_c   1.000
_cell.angle_alpha   90.00
_cell.angle_beta   90.00
_cell.angle_gamma   90.00
#
_symmetry.space_group_name_H-M   'P 1'
#
loop_
_entity.id
_entity.type
_entity.pdbx_description
1 polymer ?
#
loop_
_entity_poly.entity_id
_entity_poly.type
_entity_poly.pdbx_seq_one_letter_code
_entity_poly.pdbx_strand_id
1 'polypeptide(L)'
;MFYGVRRSRRTGARLGWLAVFGGSGSDCSRLAKATGKLLALNTMSPRPTIFISSVSKELRSARQLVANTLTFLGYEPVWQDIFGTEGGDLRQMLRQQIDQCKGVVQLIGQCYGAEPPAPDEEFGRVSYTQYEALYARKKGKKVWYLFMDESFPIDPHEPEPDELRQLQAAYRGVLKVDTHLFHPLATREALEAGVLKLRDDLTQLRKGAKRWAWGIAALLVFVALMVMWLVRGQGETKVSLDKIAQRFESLSTSGGLISNAKTPEEHYHNARIHELGGNFSAARKEYTEYLGSNLEALDPWLSYSTMLKSAEGKAGAVEAMHYFGDKLRPQTVSYQTALALLEDGEARVTKLQTLAAANPDFGPLAWLISQEFSEARRGDQTLADQRSEKEWLEKFRAAHAAGKFEKYFLDKKEAQKWIDAGEARWAKLISTPEKVLENPVTLTAQLSGGGWSIIFSLTDFKAKELFYKLDGKGDFQSTGQLPYKNPQTGLPMINTNVPLPNLAAGEHTVEVKYVDKNEKTNGPYTLKFSTGDEQLAQGKMMLNMTKGSWLMFRDYDGKVLLYFSGLLSYRPIIKEIRWSLNNETLDRTFKFKPSDKMYEVGDELPYLAVPADSQFANVQVTYKDGTTSDVQKILRTK
;
A
#
# COMPACT_ATOMS: atom_id res chain seq x y z
N MET A 1 17.69 -50.24 -15.44
CA MET A 1 17.57 -51.64 -15.93
C MET A 1 16.32 -52.23 -15.31
N PHE A 2 15.40 -52.75 -16.17
CA PHE A 2 14.29 -53.69 -15.91
C PHE A 2 13.20 -53.30 -14.90
N TYR A 3 11.88 -53.55 -15.07
CA TYR A 3 10.97 -54.14 -16.07
C TYR A 3 9.59 -53.51 -15.74
N GLY A 4 8.71 -53.18 -16.70
CA GLY A 4 7.61 -54.09 -17.05
C GLY A 4 6.22 -53.63 -16.57
N VAL A 5 5.49 -53.01 -17.51
CA VAL A 5 4.05 -52.67 -17.60
C VAL A 5 3.05 -53.69 -16.99
N ARG A 6 1.97 -53.21 -16.32
CA ARG A 6 0.55 -53.57 -16.65
C ARG A 6 -0.52 -52.84 -15.81
N ARG A 7 -1.56 -52.37 -16.53
CA ARG A 7 -2.89 -51.88 -16.10
C ARG A 7 -3.81 -53.03 -15.65
N SER A 8 -4.80 -52.74 -14.80
CA SER A 8 -6.20 -53.27 -14.83
C SER A 8 -6.98 -52.81 -13.59
N ARG A 9 -7.92 -51.87 -13.71
CA ARG A 9 -9.41 -51.98 -13.74
C ARG A 9 -10.15 -52.22 -12.40
N ARG A 10 -11.18 -51.38 -12.26
CA ARG A 10 -12.33 -51.34 -11.34
C ARG A 10 -13.14 -52.64 -11.25
N THR A 11 -13.68 -52.88 -10.06
CA THR A 11 -15.02 -53.41 -9.67
C THR A 11 -15.14 -53.15 -8.16
N GLY A 12 -16.21 -52.65 -7.52
CA GLY A 12 -17.65 -52.78 -7.76
C GLY A 12 -18.23 -53.79 -6.75
N ALA A 13 -18.88 -53.34 -5.67
CA ALA A 13 -19.79 -54.15 -4.86
C ALA A 13 -20.77 -53.30 -4.03
N ARG A 14 -22.07 -53.55 -4.27
CA ARG A 14 -23.26 -53.13 -3.53
C ARG A 14 -23.67 -54.23 -2.53
N LEU A 15 -24.24 -53.84 -1.39
CA LEU A 15 -25.26 -54.56 -0.60
C LEU A 15 -26.07 -53.45 0.09
N GLY A 16 -27.41 -53.36 0.20
CA GLY A 16 -28.57 -54.25 0.04
C GLY A 16 -29.58 -53.82 1.14
N TRP A 17 -30.54 -52.92 0.87
CA TRP A 17 -31.99 -53.13 0.70
C TRP A 17 -32.75 -53.93 1.79
N LEU A 18 -33.71 -53.27 2.46
CA LEU A 18 -35.14 -53.61 2.71
C LEU A 18 -35.67 -52.57 3.76
N ALA A 19 -36.64 -51.66 3.57
CA ALA A 19 -37.95 -51.60 2.89
C ALA A 19 -39.08 -52.39 3.56
N VAL A 20 -40.00 -51.70 4.26
CA VAL A 20 -41.43 -52.10 4.44
C VAL A 20 -42.32 -50.83 4.51
N PHE A 21 -43.10 -50.63 3.42
CA PHE A 21 -44.45 -50.04 3.20
C PHE A 21 -44.97 -48.85 4.05
N GLY A 22 -45.70 -47.86 3.50
CA GLY A 22 -46.27 -47.63 2.17
C GLY A 22 -47.27 -46.45 2.18
N GLY A 23 -47.57 -45.87 1.01
CA GLY A 23 -48.75 -45.00 0.82
C GLY A 23 -48.56 -43.74 -0.05
N SER A 24 -49.14 -43.78 -1.26
CA SER A 24 -49.78 -42.64 -1.96
C SER A 24 -48.91 -41.44 -2.43
N GLY A 25 -48.20 -41.61 -3.54
CA GLY A 25 -48.72 -41.17 -4.85
C GLY A 25 -49.27 -39.75 -5.04
N SER A 26 -48.50 -38.68 -4.82
CA SER A 26 -48.58 -37.42 -5.62
C SER A 26 -47.64 -36.32 -5.11
N ASP A 27 -46.32 -36.50 -5.14
CA ASP A 27 -45.41 -35.35 -4.85
C ASP A 27 -44.01 -35.40 -5.45
N CYS A 28 -43.74 -36.31 -6.40
CA CYS A 28 -42.40 -36.43 -6.99
C CYS A 28 -42.16 -35.53 -8.24
N SER A 29 -43.20 -34.88 -8.78
CA SER A 29 -43.08 -33.96 -9.93
C SER A 29 -42.91 -32.48 -9.53
N ARG A 30 -43.09 -32.12 -8.25
CA ARG A 30 -42.88 -30.75 -7.75
C ARG A 30 -41.47 -30.52 -7.19
N LEU A 31 -40.80 -31.57 -6.73
CA LEU A 31 -39.43 -31.49 -6.17
C LEU A 31 -38.33 -31.35 -7.24
N ALA A 32 -38.55 -31.81 -8.48
CA ALA A 32 -37.59 -31.63 -9.59
C ALA A 32 -37.68 -30.25 -10.28
N LYS A 33 -38.80 -29.52 -10.14
CA LYS A 33 -38.92 -28.12 -10.63
C LYS A 33 -38.44 -27.08 -9.61
N ALA A 34 -38.31 -27.45 -8.33
CA ALA A 34 -37.82 -26.57 -7.26
C ALA A 34 -36.29 -26.56 -7.15
N THR A 35 -35.62 -27.66 -7.48
CA THR A 35 -34.15 -27.79 -7.43
C THR A 35 -33.44 -27.13 -8.61
N GLY A 36 -34.09 -27.04 -9.79
CA GLY A 36 -33.60 -26.26 -10.93
C GLY A 36 -33.76 -24.74 -10.79
N LYS A 37 -34.55 -24.27 -9.81
CA LYS A 37 -34.78 -22.83 -9.56
C LYS A 37 -33.98 -22.27 -8.38
N LEU A 38 -33.41 -23.14 -7.53
CA LEU A 38 -32.56 -22.74 -6.40
C LEU A 38 -31.10 -22.47 -6.80
N LEU A 39 -30.68 -22.93 -7.99
CA LEU A 39 -29.35 -22.67 -8.57
C LEU A 39 -29.29 -21.39 -9.44
N ALA A 40 -30.36 -20.59 -9.47
CA ALA A 40 -30.45 -19.33 -10.23
C ALA A 40 -30.91 -18.13 -9.36
N LEU A 41 -30.57 -18.14 -8.07
CA LEU A 41 -30.79 -17.02 -7.14
C LEU A 41 -29.48 -16.61 -6.46
N ASN A 42 -28.43 -16.47 -7.27
CA ASN A 42 -27.25 -15.67 -6.92
C ASN A 42 -27.20 -14.48 -7.88
N THR A 43 -28.17 -13.58 -7.76
CA THR A 43 -28.05 -12.22 -8.29
C THR A 43 -28.09 -11.30 -7.07
N MET A 44 -26.90 -10.87 -6.64
CA MET A 44 -26.76 -9.75 -5.72
C MET A 44 -27.65 -8.62 -6.23
N SER A 45 -28.54 -8.10 -5.40
CA SER A 45 -29.25 -6.86 -5.75
C SER A 45 -28.20 -5.78 -6.03
N PRO A 46 -28.22 -5.11 -7.19
CA PRO A 46 -27.16 -4.18 -7.58
C PRO A 46 -27.08 -3.03 -6.58
N ARG A 47 -25.85 -2.63 -6.22
CA ARG A 47 -25.62 -1.47 -5.35
C ARG A 47 -26.22 -0.24 -6.03
N PRO A 48 -26.84 0.70 -5.28
CA PRO A 48 -27.34 1.93 -5.87
C PRO A 48 -26.19 2.70 -6.53
N THR A 49 -26.34 3.04 -7.80
CA THR A 49 -25.33 3.74 -8.59
C THR A 49 -25.35 5.25 -8.36
N ILE A 50 -24.18 5.86 -8.25
CA ILE A 50 -24.00 7.32 -8.12
C ILE A 50 -23.08 7.78 -9.24
N PHE A 51 -23.51 8.77 -10.01
CA PHE A 51 -22.70 9.33 -11.09
C PHE A 51 -21.72 10.37 -10.53
N ILE A 52 -20.44 10.32 -10.89
CA ILE A 52 -19.44 11.31 -10.50
C ILE A 52 -19.08 12.17 -11.72
N SER A 53 -19.44 13.45 -11.65
CA SER A 53 -19.17 14.46 -12.66
C SER A 53 -17.94 15.27 -12.26
N SER A 54 -16.90 15.31 -13.10
CA SER A 54 -15.69 16.11 -12.84
C SER A 54 -14.86 16.29 -14.11
N VAL A 55 -14.09 17.38 -14.20
CA VAL A 55 -13.14 17.59 -15.31
C VAL A 55 -11.92 16.67 -15.17
N SER A 56 -11.81 15.64 -16.01
CA SER A 56 -10.79 14.57 -15.91
C SER A 56 -9.33 15.03 -15.99
N LYS A 57 -9.05 16.18 -16.61
CA LYS A 57 -7.67 16.72 -16.66
C LYS A 57 -7.23 17.41 -15.37
N GLU A 58 -8.20 17.88 -14.58
CA GLU A 58 -7.94 18.67 -13.36
C GLU A 58 -8.16 17.85 -12.09
N LEU A 59 -9.20 17.00 -12.06
CA LEU A 59 -9.72 16.39 -10.85
C LEU A 59 -9.77 14.86 -10.92
N ARG A 60 -8.88 14.23 -11.68
CA ARG A 60 -8.80 12.76 -11.77
C ARG A 60 -8.55 12.12 -10.41
N SER A 61 -7.55 12.64 -9.69
CA SER A 61 -7.18 12.14 -8.36
C SER A 61 -8.30 12.37 -7.34
N ALA A 62 -8.97 13.53 -7.40
CA ALA A 62 -10.10 13.84 -6.54
C ALA A 62 -11.33 12.97 -6.83
N ARG A 63 -11.62 12.70 -8.10
CA ARG A 63 -12.67 11.77 -8.52
C ARG A 63 -12.41 10.36 -8.03
N GLN A 64 -11.17 9.88 -8.11
CA GLN A 64 -10.82 8.55 -7.60
C GLN A 64 -11.04 8.46 -6.08
N LEU A 65 -10.69 9.51 -5.34
CA LEU A 65 -10.97 9.58 -3.90
C LEU A 65 -12.48 9.47 -3.62
N VAL A 66 -13.30 10.27 -4.31
CA VAL A 66 -14.76 10.23 -4.17
C VAL A 66 -15.35 8.87 -4.55
N ALA A 67 -14.84 8.23 -5.60
CA ALA A 67 -15.24 6.88 -6.01
C ALA A 67 -14.93 5.84 -4.92
N ASN A 68 -13.74 5.91 -4.32
CA ASN A 68 -13.34 5.03 -3.22
C ASN A 68 -14.24 5.23 -1.99
N THR A 69 -14.52 6.48 -1.61
CA THR A 69 -15.40 6.80 -0.47
C THR A 69 -16.85 6.35 -0.74
N LEU A 70 -17.39 6.55 -1.93
CA LEU A 70 -18.73 6.07 -2.30
C LEU A 70 -18.82 4.54 -2.29
N THR A 71 -17.77 3.86 -2.74
CA THR A 71 -17.66 2.39 -2.69
C THR A 71 -17.63 1.89 -1.26
N PHE A 72 -16.86 2.54 -0.39
CA PHE A 72 -16.82 2.26 1.05
C PHE A 72 -18.21 2.43 1.70
N LEU A 73 -18.98 3.43 1.26
CA LEU A 73 -20.36 3.66 1.72
C LEU A 73 -21.40 2.69 1.12
N GLY A 74 -20.99 1.75 0.26
CA GLY A 74 -21.85 0.72 -0.33
C GLY A 74 -22.60 1.14 -1.60
N TYR A 75 -22.17 2.23 -2.25
CA TYR A 75 -22.66 2.67 -3.56
C TYR A 75 -21.76 2.17 -4.68
N GLU A 76 -22.27 2.20 -5.91
CA GLU A 76 -21.49 1.90 -7.11
C GLU A 76 -21.20 3.21 -7.86
N PRO A 77 -19.96 3.73 -7.82
CA PRO A 77 -19.62 4.95 -8.54
C PRO A 77 -19.54 4.69 -10.04
N VAL A 78 -20.15 5.58 -10.83
CA VAL A 78 -20.12 5.56 -12.30
C VAL A 78 -19.61 6.91 -12.78
N TRP A 79 -18.71 6.94 -13.76
CA TRP A 79 -18.27 8.17 -14.42
C TRP A 79 -17.83 7.87 -15.84
N GLN A 80 -17.74 8.90 -16.67
CA GLN A 80 -17.16 8.81 -18.00
C GLN A 80 -15.89 9.67 -18.07
N ASP A 81 -14.82 9.12 -18.65
CA ASP A 81 -13.65 9.91 -19.02
C ASP A 81 -13.84 10.54 -20.39
N ILE A 82 -13.70 11.86 -20.46
CA ILE A 82 -13.79 12.62 -21.71
C ILE A 82 -12.40 13.19 -22.00
N PHE A 83 -11.66 12.48 -22.86
CA PHE A 83 -10.40 12.97 -23.40
C PHE A 83 -10.69 13.67 -24.73
N GLY A 84 -10.07 14.84 -24.96
CA GLY A 84 -10.41 15.80 -26.02
C GLY A 84 -10.24 15.34 -27.48
N THR A 85 -10.29 14.04 -27.77
CA THR A 85 -10.12 13.43 -29.09
C THR A 85 -11.29 12.54 -29.52
N GLU A 86 -12.33 12.34 -28.71
CA GLU A 86 -13.55 11.63 -29.12
C GLU A 86 -14.49 12.58 -29.90
N GLY A 87 -14.39 12.57 -31.24
CA GLY A 87 -15.11 13.48 -32.15
C GLY A 87 -16.63 13.26 -32.29
N GLY A 88 -17.34 12.94 -31.19
CA GLY A 88 -18.77 12.66 -31.19
C GLY A 88 -19.53 13.36 -30.06
N ASP A 89 -20.84 13.57 -30.25
CA ASP A 89 -21.72 14.10 -29.21
C ASP A 89 -22.04 13.01 -28.16
N LEU A 90 -21.44 13.14 -26.98
CA LEU A 90 -21.59 12.16 -25.89
C LEU A 90 -22.88 12.33 -25.08
N ARG A 91 -23.70 13.35 -25.36
CA ARG A 91 -24.88 13.67 -24.54
C ARG A 91 -25.86 12.50 -24.44
N GLN A 92 -26.06 11.73 -25.51
CA GLN A 92 -26.98 10.58 -25.47
C GLN A 92 -26.52 9.51 -24.48
N MET A 93 -25.23 9.18 -24.46
CA MET A 93 -24.65 8.21 -23.54
C MET A 93 -24.68 8.73 -22.10
N LEU A 94 -24.32 10.00 -21.88
CA LEU A 94 -24.37 10.63 -20.56
C LEU A 94 -25.79 10.61 -19.98
N ARG A 95 -26.81 10.90 -20.81
CA ARG A 95 -28.21 10.79 -20.40
C ARG A 95 -28.56 9.38 -19.93
N GLN A 96 -28.16 8.35 -20.67
CA GLN A 96 -28.42 6.95 -20.29
C GLN A 96 -27.75 6.56 -18.97
N GLN A 97 -26.49 6.95 -18.76
CA GLN A 97 -25.77 6.66 -17.52
C GLN A 97 -26.37 7.40 -16.32
N ILE A 98 -26.66 8.70 -16.46
CA ILE A 98 -27.27 9.51 -15.39
C ILE A 98 -28.68 9.00 -15.05
N ASP A 99 -29.48 8.63 -16.06
CA ASP A 99 -30.84 8.12 -15.86
C ASP A 99 -30.88 6.85 -14.99
N GLN A 100 -29.85 5.99 -15.09
CA GLN A 100 -29.70 4.79 -14.27
C GLN A 100 -29.23 5.07 -12.83
N CYS A 101 -28.55 6.20 -12.61
CA CYS A 101 -28.01 6.58 -11.29
C CYS A 101 -29.07 7.15 -10.35
N LYS A 102 -28.88 6.98 -9.04
CA LYS A 102 -29.77 7.53 -8.00
C LYS A 102 -29.56 9.01 -7.73
N GLY A 103 -28.38 9.53 -8.07
CA GLY A 103 -28.02 10.94 -7.98
C GLY A 103 -26.65 11.19 -8.59
N VAL A 104 -26.24 12.46 -8.59
CA VAL A 104 -24.97 12.91 -9.17
C VAL A 104 -24.15 13.65 -8.13
N VAL A 105 -22.88 13.30 -7.99
CA VAL A 105 -21.89 14.08 -7.24
C VAL A 105 -21.04 14.82 -8.26
N GLN A 106 -21.07 16.16 -8.24
CA GLN A 106 -20.25 16.99 -9.12
C GLN A 106 -19.09 17.61 -8.35
N LEU A 107 -17.86 17.37 -8.82
CA LEU A 107 -16.66 18.03 -8.35
C LEU A 107 -16.40 19.28 -9.21
N ILE A 108 -16.38 20.44 -8.57
CA ILE A 108 -16.29 21.72 -9.28
C ILE A 108 -14.91 22.30 -9.05
N GLY A 109 -14.05 22.12 -10.06
CA GLY A 109 -12.73 22.75 -10.15
C GLY A 109 -12.77 24.06 -10.94
N GLN A 110 -11.60 24.53 -11.34
CA GLN A 110 -11.33 25.77 -12.05
C GLN A 110 -11.32 25.60 -13.58
N CYS A 111 -11.25 24.37 -14.10
CA CYS A 111 -11.33 24.10 -15.54
C CYS A 111 -12.78 23.96 -16.02
N TYR A 112 -13.04 24.42 -17.23
CA TYR A 112 -14.29 24.24 -17.97
C TYR A 112 -14.43 22.80 -18.50
N GLY A 113 -13.37 22.26 -19.11
CA GLY A 113 -13.36 20.93 -19.72
C GLY A 113 -13.79 20.93 -21.19
N ALA A 114 -14.10 19.74 -21.72
CA ALA A 114 -14.57 19.56 -23.09
C ALA A 114 -16.06 19.94 -23.21
N GLU A 115 -16.45 20.51 -24.35
CA GLU A 115 -17.84 20.89 -24.67
C GLU A 115 -18.42 20.06 -25.83
N PRO A 116 -19.75 19.91 -25.90
CA PRO A 116 -20.41 19.32 -27.06
C PRO A 116 -20.12 20.10 -28.34
N PRO A 117 -20.13 19.44 -29.52
CA PRO A 117 -19.79 20.08 -30.80
C PRO A 117 -20.76 21.18 -31.24
N ALA A 118 -21.97 21.21 -30.68
CA ALA A 118 -22.94 22.29 -30.86
C ALA A 118 -23.58 22.62 -29.51
N PRO A 119 -23.96 23.90 -29.27
CA PRO A 119 -24.67 24.29 -28.06
C PRO A 119 -25.90 23.43 -27.81
N ASP A 120 -26.21 23.23 -26.54
CA ASP A 120 -27.42 22.55 -26.15
C ASP A 120 -28.64 23.46 -26.36
N GLU A 121 -29.72 22.91 -26.91
CA GLU A 121 -30.94 23.67 -27.21
C GLU A 121 -31.56 24.28 -25.94
N GLU A 122 -31.34 23.65 -24.77
CA GLU A 122 -31.94 24.05 -23.51
C GLU A 122 -30.95 24.73 -22.56
N PHE A 123 -29.72 24.23 -22.49
CA PHE A 123 -28.70 24.74 -21.57
C PHE A 123 -27.72 25.73 -22.23
N GLY A 124 -27.80 25.92 -23.55
CA GLY A 124 -26.86 26.72 -24.30
C GLY A 124 -25.47 26.10 -24.34
N ARG A 125 -24.43 26.93 -24.40
CA ARG A 125 -23.03 26.48 -24.44
C ARG A 125 -22.55 26.10 -23.04
N VAL A 126 -22.40 24.81 -22.81
CA VAL A 126 -21.96 24.21 -21.53
C VAL A 126 -20.94 23.12 -21.79
N SER A 127 -20.02 22.89 -20.85
CA SER A 127 -19.13 21.74 -20.92
C SER A 127 -19.90 20.44 -20.64
N TYR A 128 -19.36 19.29 -21.02
CA TYR A 128 -19.98 18.00 -20.70
C TYR A 128 -20.18 17.83 -19.19
N THR A 129 -19.20 18.22 -18.38
CA THR A 129 -19.30 18.20 -16.91
C THR A 129 -20.46 19.06 -16.42
N GLN A 130 -20.60 20.29 -16.94
CA GLN A 130 -21.72 21.18 -16.59
C GLN A 130 -23.08 20.60 -17.03
N TYR A 131 -23.13 20.06 -18.26
CA TYR A 131 -24.32 19.42 -18.82
C TYR A 131 -24.80 18.25 -17.94
N GLU A 132 -23.90 17.41 -17.43
CA GLU A 132 -24.25 16.27 -16.56
C GLU A 132 -25.06 16.72 -15.32
N ALA A 133 -24.61 17.77 -14.63
CA ALA A 133 -25.29 18.30 -13.46
C ALA A 133 -26.61 18.99 -13.80
N LEU A 134 -26.66 19.77 -14.90
CA LEU A 134 -27.88 20.45 -15.35
C LEU A 134 -28.95 19.45 -15.78
N TYR A 135 -28.57 18.43 -16.55
CA TYR A 135 -29.47 17.35 -16.96
C TYR A 135 -30.01 16.56 -15.76
N ALA A 136 -29.15 16.23 -14.79
CA ALA A 136 -29.58 15.54 -13.57
C ALA A 136 -30.61 16.36 -12.77
N ARG A 137 -30.39 17.68 -12.61
CA ARG A 137 -31.36 18.58 -11.98
C ARG A 137 -32.68 18.62 -12.74
N LYS A 138 -32.65 18.71 -14.07
CA LYS A 138 -33.86 18.66 -14.91
C LYS A 138 -34.66 17.37 -14.71
N LYS A 139 -33.97 16.24 -14.52
CA LYS A 139 -34.61 14.95 -14.24
C LYS A 139 -35.10 14.79 -12.80
N GLY A 140 -34.98 15.82 -11.95
CA GLY A 140 -35.33 15.75 -10.54
C GLY A 140 -34.41 14.85 -9.71
N LYS A 141 -33.22 14.52 -10.23
CA LYS A 141 -32.22 13.78 -9.47
C LYS A 141 -31.49 14.75 -8.54
N LYS A 142 -31.16 14.28 -7.34
CA LYS A 142 -30.35 15.06 -6.40
C LYS A 142 -28.94 15.20 -6.96
N VAL A 143 -28.45 16.43 -6.97
CA VAL A 143 -27.06 16.76 -7.31
C VAL A 143 -26.38 17.31 -6.07
N TRP A 144 -25.25 16.72 -5.71
CA TRP A 144 -24.38 17.19 -4.65
C TRP A 144 -23.17 17.86 -5.27
N TYR A 145 -22.96 19.13 -4.92
CA TYR A 145 -21.87 19.93 -5.45
C TYR A 145 -20.75 20.00 -4.42
N LEU A 146 -19.55 19.59 -4.83
CA LEU A 146 -18.34 19.62 -4.01
C LEU A 146 -17.39 20.65 -4.64
N PHE A 147 -17.28 21.81 -4.00
CA PHE A 147 -16.56 22.96 -4.53
C PHE A 147 -15.09 22.91 -4.14
N MET A 148 -14.20 22.78 -5.12
CA MET A 148 -12.76 22.92 -4.89
C MET A 148 -12.43 24.41 -4.90
N ASP A 149 -11.82 24.89 -3.82
CA ASP A 149 -11.29 26.25 -3.79
C ASP A 149 -9.95 26.36 -4.56
N GLU A 150 -9.38 27.55 -4.64
CA GLU A 150 -8.11 27.79 -5.35
C GLU A 150 -6.90 27.10 -4.70
N SER A 151 -7.00 26.71 -3.43
CA SER A 151 -5.93 26.04 -2.68
C SER A 151 -5.98 24.52 -2.78
N PHE A 152 -7.07 23.95 -3.32
CA PHE A 152 -7.23 22.51 -3.44
C PHE A 152 -6.17 21.91 -4.40
N PRO A 153 -5.51 20.80 -4.02
CA PRO A 153 -4.49 20.18 -4.88
C PRO A 153 -5.11 19.53 -6.12
N ILE A 154 -4.86 20.10 -7.29
CA ILE A 154 -5.31 19.62 -8.61
C ILE A 154 -4.22 18.82 -9.34
N ASP A 155 -4.64 18.00 -10.31
CA ASP A 155 -3.72 17.27 -11.18
C ASP A 155 -3.03 18.24 -12.17
N PRO A 156 -1.73 18.10 -12.48
CA PRO A 156 -1.04 18.98 -13.43
C PRO A 156 -1.68 18.94 -14.83
N HIS A 157 -1.98 20.11 -15.40
CA HIS A 157 -2.56 20.22 -16.73
C HIS A 157 -2.16 21.53 -17.43
N GLU A 158 -2.26 21.56 -18.76
CA GLU A 158 -2.09 22.78 -19.56
C GLU A 158 -3.20 23.81 -19.25
N PRO A 159 -2.89 25.12 -19.23
CA PRO A 159 -3.88 26.15 -18.97
C PRO A 159 -4.95 26.20 -20.08
N GLU A 160 -6.21 26.41 -19.69
CA GLU A 160 -7.29 26.62 -20.67
C GLU A 160 -7.25 28.05 -21.26
N PRO A 161 -7.71 28.23 -22.52
CA PRO A 161 -7.93 29.55 -23.09
C PRO A 161 -8.78 30.44 -22.20
N ASP A 162 -8.49 31.74 -22.21
CA ASP A 162 -9.13 32.75 -21.35
C ASP A 162 -10.66 32.71 -21.42
N GLU A 163 -11.21 32.47 -22.61
CA GLU A 163 -12.66 32.32 -22.84
C GLU A 163 -13.27 31.19 -22.00
N LEU A 164 -12.66 30.00 -22.00
CA LEU A 164 -13.15 28.85 -21.22
C LEU A 164 -13.02 29.11 -19.71
N ARG A 165 -11.94 29.77 -19.29
CA ARG A 165 -11.77 30.17 -17.88
C ARG A 165 -12.87 31.13 -17.43
N GLN A 166 -13.25 32.08 -18.28
CA GLN A 166 -14.36 33.01 -18.00
C GLN A 166 -15.71 32.28 -17.93
N LEU A 167 -15.97 31.34 -18.85
CA LEU A 167 -17.19 30.53 -18.82
C LEU A 167 -17.28 29.67 -17.55
N GLN A 168 -16.17 29.06 -17.12
CA GLN A 168 -16.13 28.29 -15.89
C GLN A 168 -16.29 29.18 -14.65
N ALA A 169 -15.66 30.36 -14.63
CA ALA A 169 -15.83 31.33 -13.55
C ALA A 169 -17.29 31.79 -13.43
N ALA A 170 -17.98 32.03 -14.55
CA ALA A 170 -19.40 32.36 -14.58
C ALA A 170 -20.26 31.22 -14.01
N TYR A 171 -20.04 29.97 -14.45
CA TYR A 171 -20.75 28.80 -13.92
C TYR A 171 -20.53 28.63 -12.41
N ARG A 172 -19.28 28.77 -11.96
CA ARG A 172 -18.94 28.74 -10.52
C ARG A 172 -19.63 29.87 -9.75
N GLY A 173 -19.73 31.06 -10.34
CA GLY A 173 -20.45 32.20 -9.77
C GLY A 173 -21.93 31.90 -9.56
N VAL A 174 -22.60 31.32 -10.57
CA VAL A 174 -24.02 30.91 -10.48
C VAL A 174 -24.26 29.94 -9.33
N LEU A 175 -23.41 28.91 -9.20
CA LEU A 175 -23.56 27.91 -8.14
C LEU A 175 -23.24 28.44 -6.73
N LYS A 176 -22.40 29.48 -6.61
CA LYS A 176 -22.11 30.12 -5.31
C LYS A 176 -23.29 30.95 -4.78
N VAL A 177 -24.13 31.49 -5.66
CA VAL A 177 -25.31 32.28 -5.28
C VAL A 177 -26.44 31.37 -4.75
N ASP A 178 -26.50 30.12 -5.21
CA ASP A 178 -27.42 29.09 -4.70
C ASP A 178 -26.92 28.56 -3.34
N THR A 179 -27.25 29.30 -2.27
CA THR A 179 -26.61 29.25 -0.94
C THR A 179 -26.69 27.88 -0.23
N HIS A 180 -27.49 26.95 -0.75
CA HIS A 180 -27.72 25.62 -0.18
C HIS A 180 -26.74 24.55 -0.69
N LEU A 181 -25.85 24.90 -1.63
CA LEU A 181 -25.04 23.95 -2.40
C LEU A 181 -23.52 24.17 -2.24
N PHE A 182 -23.11 25.05 -1.32
CA PHE A 182 -21.72 25.48 -1.19
C PHE A 182 -21.03 24.92 0.07
N HIS A 183 -20.04 24.06 -0.14
CA HIS A 183 -19.02 23.72 0.84
C HIS A 183 -17.64 23.90 0.19
N PRO A 184 -16.82 24.88 0.62
CA PRO A 184 -15.46 25.01 0.13
C PRO A 184 -14.62 23.86 0.70
N LEU A 185 -13.90 23.18 -0.18
CA LEU A 185 -13.02 22.07 0.16
C LEU A 185 -11.60 22.48 -0.21
N ALA A 186 -10.79 22.76 0.82
CA ALA A 186 -9.39 23.16 0.68
C ALA A 186 -8.44 21.95 0.62
N THR A 187 -8.86 20.80 1.16
CA THR A 187 -7.99 19.62 1.30
C THR A 187 -8.69 18.33 0.88
N ARG A 188 -7.90 17.27 0.64
CA ARG A 188 -8.41 15.94 0.27
C ARG A 188 -9.22 15.31 1.40
N GLU A 189 -8.85 15.57 2.64
CA GLU A 189 -9.55 15.12 3.85
C GLU A 189 -10.90 15.84 3.99
N ALA A 190 -10.94 17.14 3.66
CA ALA A 190 -12.19 17.89 3.61
C ALA A 190 -13.14 17.32 2.55
N LEU A 191 -12.62 16.95 1.38
CA LEU A 191 -13.37 16.29 0.31
C LEU A 191 -13.95 14.95 0.75
N GLU A 192 -13.16 14.09 1.39
CA GLU A 192 -13.62 12.82 1.94
C GLU A 192 -14.70 13.03 3.01
N ALA A 193 -14.49 13.96 3.95
CA ALA A 193 -15.49 14.32 4.96
C ALA A 193 -16.79 14.87 4.32
N GLY A 194 -16.67 15.64 3.23
CA GLY A 194 -17.80 16.13 2.44
C GLY A 194 -18.62 14.99 1.83
N VAL A 195 -17.96 13.98 1.26
CA VAL A 195 -18.62 12.78 0.71
C VAL A 195 -19.23 11.92 1.83
N LEU A 196 -18.57 11.80 2.98
CA LEU A 196 -19.10 11.06 4.13
C LEU A 196 -20.38 11.68 4.70
N LYS A 197 -20.51 13.01 4.69
CA LYS A 197 -21.74 13.71 5.08
C LYS A 197 -22.93 13.40 4.16
N LEU A 198 -22.69 12.96 2.92
CA LEU A 198 -23.76 12.52 2.02
C LEU A 198 -24.49 11.26 2.51
N ARG A 199 -23.90 10.50 3.45
CA ARG A 199 -24.48 9.28 4.02
C ARG A 199 -25.90 9.49 4.58
N ASP A 200 -26.14 10.63 5.23
CA ASP A 200 -27.42 10.93 5.87
C ASP A 200 -28.50 11.29 4.85
N ASP A 201 -28.13 11.97 3.76
CA ASP A 201 -29.01 12.25 2.62
C ASP A 201 -29.31 10.98 1.81
N LEU A 202 -28.31 10.13 1.61
CA LEU A 202 -28.44 8.90 0.82
C LEU A 202 -29.24 7.81 1.54
N THR A 203 -29.28 7.81 2.87
CA THR A 203 -30.18 6.94 3.66
C THR A 203 -31.65 7.33 3.53
N GLN A 204 -31.97 8.61 3.26
CA GLN A 204 -33.35 9.03 2.99
C GLN A 204 -33.86 8.55 1.61
N LEU A 205 -32.99 8.47 0.59
CA LEU A 205 -33.33 7.97 -0.75
C LEU A 205 -33.70 6.47 -0.77
N ARG A 206 -33.43 5.75 0.33
CA ARG A 206 -33.84 4.34 0.54
C ARG A 206 -35.31 4.16 0.95
N LYS A 207 -36.05 5.24 1.29
CA LYS A 207 -37.44 5.16 1.85
C LYS A 207 -38.59 5.06 0.82
N GLY A 208 -38.30 4.77 -0.45
CA GLY A 208 -39.29 4.73 -1.55
C GLY A 208 -39.92 3.37 -1.90
N ALA A 209 -39.82 2.33 -1.05
CA ALA A 209 -40.29 0.97 -1.38
C ALA A 209 -41.49 0.48 -0.52
N LYS A 210 -42.41 1.38 -0.14
CA LYS A 210 -43.46 1.09 0.88
C LYS A 210 -44.67 0.25 0.43
N ARG A 211 -44.85 -0.05 -0.87
CA ARG A 211 -45.98 -0.91 -1.32
C ARG A 211 -45.65 -2.41 -1.37
N TRP A 212 -44.37 -2.75 -1.19
CA TRP A 212 -43.86 -4.13 -1.25
C TRP A 212 -43.78 -4.80 0.15
N ALA A 213 -43.77 -4.00 1.22
CA ALA A 213 -43.66 -4.46 2.61
C ALA A 213 -44.85 -5.33 3.09
N TRP A 214 -46.05 -5.14 2.54
CA TRP A 214 -47.22 -5.90 2.98
C TRP A 214 -47.22 -7.36 2.50
N GLY A 215 -46.75 -7.63 1.28
CA GLY A 215 -46.60 -9.00 0.78
C GLY A 215 -45.49 -9.78 1.48
N ILE A 216 -44.43 -9.08 1.88
CA ILE A 216 -43.28 -9.65 2.59
C ILE A 216 -43.57 -9.85 4.07
N ALA A 217 -44.34 -8.98 4.72
CA ALA A 217 -44.75 -9.20 6.10
C ALA A 217 -45.55 -10.49 6.26
N ALA A 218 -46.47 -10.79 5.34
CA ALA A 218 -47.24 -12.04 5.37
C ALA A 218 -46.36 -13.28 5.16
N LEU A 219 -45.38 -13.20 4.24
CA LEU A 219 -44.44 -14.28 3.97
C LEU A 219 -43.41 -14.46 5.11
N LEU A 220 -42.93 -13.37 5.71
CA LEU A 220 -42.02 -13.36 6.84
C LEU A 220 -42.69 -13.84 8.12
N VAL A 221 -43.99 -13.59 8.33
CA VAL A 221 -44.73 -14.17 9.47
C VAL A 221 -44.86 -15.68 9.30
N PHE A 222 -45.14 -16.17 8.09
CA PHE A 222 -45.23 -17.60 7.82
C PHE A 222 -43.86 -18.31 7.96
N VAL A 223 -42.80 -17.69 7.43
CA VAL A 223 -41.42 -18.16 7.59
C VAL A 223 -40.96 -18.05 9.04
N ALA A 224 -41.32 -16.98 9.77
CA ALA A 224 -40.99 -16.83 11.19
C ALA A 224 -41.72 -17.85 12.07
N LEU A 225 -42.96 -18.23 11.76
CA LEU A 225 -43.67 -19.31 12.49
C LEU A 225 -43.04 -20.67 12.22
N MET A 226 -42.63 -20.95 10.98
CA MET A 226 -41.95 -22.20 10.61
C MET A 226 -40.52 -22.26 11.17
N VAL A 227 -39.80 -21.13 11.18
CA VAL A 227 -38.48 -20.96 11.82
C VAL A 227 -38.61 -21.03 13.34
N MET A 228 -39.66 -20.48 13.95
CA MET A 228 -39.89 -20.56 15.39
C MET A 228 -40.29 -21.98 15.83
N TRP A 229 -40.93 -22.76 14.96
CA TRP A 229 -41.18 -24.19 15.17
C TRP A 229 -39.90 -25.04 15.03
N LEU A 230 -39.04 -24.73 14.04
CA LEU A 230 -37.73 -25.39 13.87
C LEU A 230 -36.70 -25.00 14.95
N VAL A 231 -36.67 -23.73 15.37
CA VAL A 231 -35.72 -23.19 16.36
C VAL A 231 -36.11 -23.57 17.80
N ARG A 232 -37.38 -23.86 18.07
CA ARG A 232 -37.79 -24.46 19.36
C ARG A 232 -37.29 -25.89 19.57
N GLY A 233 -36.80 -26.56 18.51
CA GLY A 233 -36.22 -27.89 18.61
C GLY A 233 -34.74 -27.93 19.00
N GLN A 234 -34.01 -26.80 18.95
CA GLN A 234 -32.58 -26.75 19.23
C GLN A 234 -32.18 -25.40 19.84
N GLY A 235 -32.28 -25.27 21.15
CA GLY A 235 -31.73 -24.14 21.90
C GLY A 235 -30.76 -24.62 22.97
N GLU A 236 -29.46 -24.56 22.69
CA GLU A 236 -28.43 -24.39 23.72
C GLU A 236 -27.98 -22.93 23.71
N THR A 237 -28.16 -22.27 24.86
CA THR A 237 -27.83 -20.89 25.17
C THR A 237 -26.31 -20.66 25.30
N LYS A 238 -25.71 -19.92 24.36
CA LYS A 238 -24.49 -19.10 24.62
C LYS A 238 -24.82 -17.63 24.36
N VAL A 239 -24.68 -16.80 25.38
CA VAL A 239 -24.82 -15.34 25.27
C VAL A 239 -23.74 -14.82 24.32
N SER A 240 -24.13 -14.11 23.25
CA SER A 240 -23.18 -13.54 22.30
C SER A 240 -22.38 -12.41 22.95
N LEU A 241 -21.04 -12.46 22.88
CA LEU A 241 -20.14 -11.46 23.46
C LEU A 241 -20.44 -10.02 23.02
N ASP A 242 -20.98 -9.83 21.81
CA ASP A 242 -21.44 -8.52 21.32
C ASP A 242 -22.56 -7.92 22.17
N LYS A 243 -23.46 -8.74 22.72
CA LYS A 243 -24.52 -8.26 23.62
C LYS A 243 -23.95 -7.83 24.97
N ILE A 244 -22.93 -8.55 25.46
CA ILE A 244 -22.22 -8.20 26.70
C ILE A 244 -21.47 -6.88 26.50
N ALA A 245 -20.78 -6.71 25.37
CA ALA A 245 -20.09 -5.47 25.02
C ALA A 245 -21.04 -4.27 24.90
N GLN A 246 -22.20 -4.43 24.23
CA GLN A 246 -23.21 -3.37 24.14
C GLN A 246 -23.74 -2.93 25.51
N ARG A 247 -23.97 -3.88 26.41
CA ARG A 247 -24.40 -3.58 27.79
C ARG A 247 -23.30 -2.88 28.57
N PHE A 248 -22.07 -3.35 28.47
CA PHE A 248 -20.91 -2.70 29.08
C PHE A 248 -20.79 -1.23 28.63
N GLU A 249 -20.94 -0.94 27.33
CA GLU A 249 -20.92 0.41 26.80
C GLU A 249 -22.02 1.29 27.43
N SER A 250 -23.23 0.75 27.59
CA SER A 250 -24.34 1.46 28.25
C SER A 250 -24.04 1.79 29.73
N LEU A 251 -23.44 0.85 30.47
CA LEU A 251 -23.04 1.04 31.87
C LEU A 251 -21.90 2.06 32.01
N SER A 252 -20.93 2.01 31.10
CA SER A 252 -19.80 2.96 31.10
C SER A 252 -20.26 4.41 30.91
N THR A 253 -21.41 4.63 30.25
CA THR A 253 -21.98 5.96 30.03
C THR A 253 -22.75 6.48 31.24
N SER A 254 -23.39 5.62 32.03
CA SER A 254 -24.10 6.02 33.25
C SER A 254 -23.15 6.43 34.39
N GLY A 255 -21.94 5.88 34.41
CA GLY A 255 -20.95 6.10 35.46
C GLY A 255 -21.37 5.53 36.83
N GLY A 256 -20.46 5.57 37.80
CA GLY A 256 -20.72 5.13 39.18
C GLY A 256 -20.64 3.63 39.41
N LEU A 257 -20.67 3.23 40.69
CA LEU A 257 -20.61 1.83 41.13
C LEU A 257 -22.00 1.18 41.13
N ILE A 258 -22.05 -0.08 40.70
CA ILE A 258 -23.24 -0.92 40.72
C ILE A 258 -23.23 -1.72 42.03
N SER A 259 -24.13 -1.42 42.95
CA SER A 259 -24.12 -1.95 44.33
C SER A 259 -24.40 -3.46 44.45
N ASN A 260 -24.93 -4.11 43.40
CA ASN A 260 -25.22 -5.54 43.36
C ASN A 260 -24.96 -6.11 41.97
N ALA A 261 -23.71 -6.00 41.50
CA ALA A 261 -23.28 -6.58 40.23
C ALA A 261 -23.49 -8.11 40.25
N LYS A 262 -24.07 -8.63 39.16
CA LYS A 262 -24.39 -10.06 38.98
C LYS A 262 -23.96 -10.59 37.61
N THR A 263 -23.85 -9.71 36.63
CA THR A 263 -23.48 -10.06 35.27
C THR A 263 -22.01 -9.76 35.02
N PRO A 264 -21.34 -10.47 34.10
CA PRO A 264 -19.94 -10.19 33.77
C PRO A 264 -19.70 -8.71 33.42
N GLU A 265 -20.53 -8.12 32.56
CA GLU A 265 -20.42 -6.71 32.17
C GLU A 265 -20.49 -5.73 33.36
N GLU A 266 -21.30 -6.01 34.39
CA GLU A 266 -21.40 -5.19 35.60
C GLU A 266 -20.15 -5.32 36.48
N HIS A 267 -19.63 -6.54 36.65
CA HIS A 267 -18.39 -6.78 37.39
C HIS A 267 -17.20 -6.10 36.69
N TYR A 268 -17.09 -6.21 35.36
CA TYR A 268 -16.02 -5.53 34.64
C TYR A 268 -16.13 -4.00 34.75
N HIS A 269 -17.34 -3.44 34.66
CA HIS A 269 -17.57 -2.00 34.87
C HIS A 269 -17.13 -1.55 36.26
N ASN A 270 -17.58 -2.24 37.32
CA ASN A 270 -17.18 -1.93 38.70
C ASN A 270 -15.66 -2.05 38.90
N ALA A 271 -15.03 -3.07 38.30
CA ALA A 271 -13.59 -3.26 38.35
C ALA A 271 -12.83 -2.05 37.79
N ARG A 272 -13.27 -1.52 36.62
CA ARG A 272 -12.68 -0.32 36.01
C ARG A 272 -12.88 0.93 36.86
N ILE A 273 -14.05 1.13 37.46
CA ILE A 273 -14.29 2.27 38.36
C ILE A 273 -13.39 2.19 39.61
N HIS A 274 -13.26 1.02 40.22
CA HIS A 274 -12.38 0.83 41.38
C HIS A 274 -10.90 1.00 41.04
N GLU A 275 -10.45 0.48 39.89
CA GLU A 275 -9.08 0.64 39.41
C GLU A 275 -8.73 2.11 39.19
N LEU A 276 -9.59 2.86 38.49
CA LEU A 276 -9.41 4.29 38.26
C LEU A 276 -9.47 5.11 39.57
N GLY A 277 -10.23 4.63 40.56
CA GLY A 277 -10.28 5.19 41.91
C GLY A 277 -9.11 4.77 42.82
N GLY A 278 -8.16 3.96 42.34
CA GLY A 278 -7.03 3.46 43.13
C GLY A 278 -7.36 2.40 44.19
N ASN A 279 -8.61 1.90 44.21
CA ASN A 279 -9.03 0.85 45.13
C ASN A 279 -8.74 -0.53 44.52
N PHE A 280 -7.46 -0.90 44.46
CA PHE A 280 -7.01 -2.13 43.80
C PHE A 280 -7.53 -3.41 44.46
N SER A 281 -7.80 -3.39 45.77
CA SER A 281 -8.39 -4.54 46.47
C SER A 281 -9.82 -4.82 45.98
N ALA A 282 -10.66 -3.78 45.90
CA ALA A 282 -12.01 -3.91 45.35
C ALA A 282 -11.98 -4.23 43.86
N ALA A 283 -11.10 -3.58 43.09
CA ALA A 283 -10.93 -3.86 41.66
C ALA A 283 -10.55 -5.33 41.41
N ARG A 284 -9.58 -5.87 42.17
CA ARG A 284 -9.16 -7.28 42.07
C ARG A 284 -10.31 -8.24 42.33
N LYS A 285 -11.17 -7.95 43.31
CA LYS A 285 -12.36 -8.76 43.57
C LYS A 285 -13.30 -8.78 42.37
N GLU A 286 -13.68 -7.60 41.86
CA GLU A 286 -14.59 -7.47 40.71
C GLU A 286 -14.01 -8.09 39.42
N TYR A 287 -12.70 -7.91 39.17
CA TYR A 287 -12.01 -8.59 38.09
C TYR A 287 -12.08 -10.11 38.24
N THR A 288 -11.89 -10.64 39.45
CA THR A 288 -11.90 -12.10 39.67
C THR A 288 -13.28 -12.70 39.36
N GLU A 289 -14.36 -12.02 39.76
CA GLU A 289 -15.73 -12.43 39.43
C GLU A 289 -15.97 -12.41 37.91
N TYR A 290 -15.54 -11.35 37.22
CA TYR A 290 -15.61 -11.29 35.76
C TYR A 290 -14.83 -12.42 35.09
N LEU A 291 -13.54 -12.57 35.42
CA LEU A 291 -12.63 -13.50 34.76
C LEU A 291 -13.03 -14.97 34.99
N GLY A 292 -13.69 -15.26 36.12
CA GLY A 292 -14.28 -16.57 36.42
C GLY A 292 -15.37 -17.00 35.42
N SER A 293 -15.99 -16.06 34.70
CA SER A 293 -16.97 -16.37 33.65
C SER A 293 -16.36 -16.97 32.37
N ASN A 294 -15.02 -16.97 32.26
CA ASN A 294 -14.25 -17.57 31.16
C ASN A 294 -14.68 -17.12 29.74
N LEU A 295 -15.05 -15.84 29.60
CA LEU A 295 -15.41 -15.24 28.31
C LEU A 295 -14.15 -14.98 27.46
N GLU A 296 -14.28 -15.19 26.15
CA GLU A 296 -13.22 -14.95 25.16
C GLU A 296 -13.09 -13.44 24.84
N ALA A 297 -12.76 -12.63 25.86
CA ALA A 297 -12.53 -11.19 25.75
C ALA A 297 -11.17 -10.82 26.37
N LEU A 298 -10.37 -10.05 25.65
CA LEU A 298 -8.96 -9.81 25.97
C LEU A 298 -8.76 -8.64 26.93
N ASP A 299 -9.50 -7.55 26.76
CA ASP A 299 -9.31 -6.30 27.50
C ASP A 299 -9.38 -6.46 29.03
N PRO A 300 -10.28 -7.27 29.63
CA PRO A 300 -10.30 -7.43 31.08
C PRO A 300 -9.09 -8.20 31.60
N TRP A 301 -8.57 -9.17 30.83
CA TRP A 301 -7.31 -9.85 31.18
C TRP A 301 -6.12 -8.90 31.14
N LEU A 302 -6.06 -8.01 30.14
CA LEU A 302 -4.99 -7.02 30.03
C LEU A 302 -5.06 -5.96 31.14
N SER A 303 -6.24 -5.44 31.43
CA SER A 303 -6.44 -4.48 32.52
C SER A 303 -6.09 -5.10 33.87
N TYR A 304 -6.55 -6.32 34.14
CA TYR A 304 -6.22 -7.05 35.37
C TYR A 304 -4.72 -7.30 35.52
N SER A 305 -4.06 -7.80 34.46
CA SER A 305 -2.61 -8.03 34.47
C SER A 305 -1.83 -6.73 34.70
N THR A 306 -2.23 -5.64 34.06
CA THR A 306 -1.58 -4.32 34.20
C THR A 306 -1.75 -3.76 35.60
N MET A 307 -2.95 -3.84 36.17
CA MET A 307 -3.24 -3.44 37.54
C MET A 307 -2.38 -4.24 38.53
N LEU A 308 -2.34 -5.58 38.41
CA LEU A 308 -1.53 -6.43 39.28
C LEU A 308 -0.04 -6.12 39.18
N LYS A 309 0.49 -5.88 37.98
CA LYS A 309 1.90 -5.47 37.81
C LYS A 309 2.19 -4.15 38.51
N SER A 310 1.24 -3.21 38.49
CA SER A 310 1.39 -1.92 39.17
C SER A 310 1.30 -2.04 40.69
N ALA A 311 0.44 -2.93 41.20
CA ALA A 311 0.17 -3.05 42.64
C ALA A 311 1.12 -4.03 43.36
N GLU A 312 1.47 -5.15 42.71
CA GLU A 312 2.13 -6.32 43.31
C GLU A 312 3.43 -6.71 42.59
N GLY A 313 3.79 -5.98 41.53
CA GLY A 313 4.92 -6.31 40.68
C GLY A 313 4.67 -7.51 39.78
N LYS A 314 5.69 -7.87 38.98
CA LYS A 314 5.58 -8.94 37.98
C LYS A 314 5.31 -10.31 38.62
N ALA A 315 6.00 -10.65 39.70
CA ALA A 315 5.86 -11.95 40.36
C ALA A 315 4.45 -12.15 40.93
N GLY A 316 3.90 -11.13 41.60
CA GLY A 316 2.51 -11.17 42.09
C GLY A 316 1.49 -11.28 40.96
N ALA A 317 1.71 -10.57 39.85
CA ALA A 317 0.86 -10.69 38.67
C ALA A 317 0.87 -12.11 38.07
N VAL A 318 2.05 -12.73 37.95
CA VAL A 318 2.20 -14.12 37.48
C VAL A 318 1.45 -15.09 38.38
N GLU A 319 1.65 -15.01 39.70
CA GLU A 319 0.97 -15.86 40.68
C GLU A 319 -0.56 -15.71 40.60
N ALA A 320 -1.04 -14.47 40.61
CA ALA A 320 -2.47 -14.17 40.55
C ALA A 320 -3.12 -14.61 39.22
N MET A 321 -2.39 -14.62 38.11
CA MET A 321 -2.89 -15.13 36.83
C MET A 321 -2.87 -16.66 36.76
N HIS A 322 -1.88 -17.33 37.37
CA HIS A 322 -1.84 -18.80 37.44
C HIS A 322 -2.96 -19.40 38.28
N TYR A 323 -3.52 -18.66 39.24
CA TYR A 323 -4.71 -19.06 40.00
C TYR A 323 -5.88 -19.52 39.11
N PHE A 324 -6.01 -18.96 37.91
CA PHE A 324 -7.08 -19.29 36.97
C PHE A 324 -6.79 -20.54 36.12
N GLY A 325 -5.53 -20.97 36.00
CA GLY A 325 -5.10 -21.95 34.99
C GLY A 325 -5.84 -23.28 35.03
N ASP A 326 -6.06 -23.83 36.23
CA ASP A 326 -6.79 -25.09 36.39
C ASP A 326 -8.31 -24.92 36.38
N LYS A 327 -8.79 -23.71 36.67
CA LYS A 327 -10.21 -23.37 36.84
C LYS A 327 -10.89 -23.05 35.51
N LEU A 328 -10.14 -22.55 34.52
CA LEU A 328 -10.65 -22.20 33.20
C LEU A 328 -10.46 -23.39 32.25
N ARG A 329 -11.51 -24.18 32.02
CA ARG A 329 -11.48 -25.31 31.07
C ARG A 329 -12.61 -25.20 30.03
N PRO A 330 -12.29 -25.08 28.73
CA PRO A 330 -10.95 -24.84 28.17
C PRO A 330 -10.44 -23.43 28.51
N GLN A 331 -9.12 -23.27 28.55
CA GLN A 331 -8.50 -21.95 28.69
C GLN A 331 -8.74 -21.13 27.41
N THR A 332 -9.24 -19.92 27.55
CA THR A 332 -9.42 -18.97 26.44
C THR A 332 -8.09 -18.54 25.86
N VAL A 333 -8.10 -18.13 24.58
CA VAL A 333 -6.92 -17.55 23.93
C VAL A 333 -6.56 -16.22 24.57
N SER A 334 -7.55 -15.45 25.02
CA SER A 334 -7.37 -14.21 25.80
C SER A 334 -6.57 -14.44 27.08
N TYR A 335 -6.89 -15.49 27.86
CA TYR A 335 -6.13 -15.86 29.05
C TYR A 335 -4.67 -16.21 28.72
N GLN A 336 -4.47 -17.09 27.73
CA GLN A 336 -3.15 -17.53 27.31
C GLN A 336 -2.30 -16.36 26.79
N THR A 337 -2.92 -15.43 26.06
CA THR A 337 -2.29 -14.21 25.56
C THR A 337 -1.82 -13.31 26.70
N ALA A 338 -2.67 -13.08 27.70
CA ALA A 338 -2.30 -12.26 28.84
C ALA A 338 -1.18 -12.89 29.69
N LEU A 339 -1.16 -14.22 29.83
CA LEU A 339 -0.03 -14.93 30.44
C LEU A 339 1.26 -14.76 29.62
N ALA A 340 1.19 -14.90 28.29
CA ALA A 340 2.36 -14.73 27.42
C ALA A 340 2.95 -13.32 27.55
N LEU A 341 2.12 -12.28 27.75
CA LEU A 341 2.57 -10.90 27.93
C LEU A 341 3.31 -10.64 29.24
N LEU A 342 3.23 -11.55 30.22
CA LEU A 342 4.04 -11.49 31.44
C LEU A 342 5.47 -11.99 31.23
N GLU A 343 5.79 -12.62 30.11
CA GLU A 343 7.14 -13.07 29.80
C GLU A 343 8.03 -11.92 29.34
N ASP A 344 9.34 -12.13 29.30
CA ASP A 344 10.31 -11.11 28.87
C ASP A 344 10.96 -11.45 27.52
N GLY A 345 11.36 -10.39 26.80
CA GLY A 345 12.17 -10.48 25.58
C GLY A 345 11.68 -11.52 24.57
N GLU A 346 12.62 -12.32 24.09
CA GLU A 346 12.38 -13.35 23.07
C GLU A 346 11.41 -14.46 23.52
N ALA A 347 11.35 -14.76 24.82
CA ALA A 347 10.42 -15.77 25.34
C ALA A 347 8.96 -15.34 25.15
N ARG A 348 8.65 -14.05 25.37
CA ARG A 348 7.35 -13.45 25.10
C ARG A 348 7.01 -13.50 23.62
N VAL A 349 7.93 -13.06 22.76
CA VAL A 349 7.73 -13.06 21.30
C VAL A 349 7.43 -14.47 20.80
N THR A 350 8.22 -15.45 21.21
CA THR A 350 8.05 -16.86 20.84
C THR A 350 6.68 -17.41 21.25
N LYS A 351 6.25 -17.13 22.49
CA LYS A 351 4.93 -17.57 22.98
C LYS A 351 3.78 -16.91 22.23
N LEU A 352 3.85 -15.60 21.99
CA LEU A 352 2.81 -14.90 21.21
C LEU A 352 2.72 -15.43 19.77
N GLN A 353 3.86 -15.66 19.11
CA GLN A 353 3.89 -16.22 17.75
C GLN A 353 3.34 -17.66 17.71
N THR A 354 3.67 -18.47 18.71
CA THR A 354 3.13 -19.84 18.85
C THR A 354 1.61 -19.81 19.01
N LEU A 355 1.10 -18.91 19.87
CA LEU A 355 -0.35 -18.72 20.04
C LEU A 355 -1.02 -18.23 18.76
N ALA A 356 -0.39 -17.32 18.02
CA ALA A 356 -0.93 -16.79 16.77
C ALA A 356 -1.00 -17.87 15.67
N ALA A 357 0.00 -18.74 15.60
CA ALA A 357 0.01 -19.87 14.67
C ALA A 357 -1.09 -20.90 15.01
N ALA A 358 -1.33 -21.16 16.30
CA ALA A 358 -2.38 -22.06 16.75
C ALA A 358 -3.80 -21.47 16.63
N ASN A 359 -3.93 -20.13 16.68
CA ASN A 359 -5.22 -19.43 16.72
C ASN A 359 -5.27 -18.31 15.65
N PRO A 360 -5.29 -18.64 14.35
CA PRO A 360 -5.22 -17.65 13.27
C PRO A 360 -6.44 -16.70 13.23
N ASP A 361 -7.54 -17.07 13.88
CA ASP A 361 -8.75 -16.23 13.98
C ASP A 361 -8.72 -15.22 15.13
N PHE A 362 -7.73 -15.31 16.02
CA PHE A 362 -7.58 -14.39 17.15
C PHE A 362 -6.75 -13.17 16.73
N GLY A 363 -7.40 -12.21 16.08
CA GLY A 363 -6.78 -11.00 15.54
C GLY A 363 -5.93 -10.15 16.51
N PRO A 364 -6.24 -10.06 17.82
CA PRO A 364 -5.43 -9.25 18.74
C PRO A 364 -3.96 -9.66 18.85
N LEU A 365 -3.63 -10.93 18.59
CA LEU A 365 -2.23 -11.40 18.64
C LEU A 365 -1.37 -10.72 17.57
N ALA A 366 -1.91 -10.44 16.38
CA ALA A 366 -1.15 -9.78 15.33
C ALA A 366 -0.72 -8.36 15.73
N TRP A 367 -1.62 -7.62 16.39
CA TRP A 367 -1.28 -6.32 16.97
C TRP A 367 -0.21 -6.45 18.05
N LEU A 368 -0.40 -7.34 19.03
CA LEU A 368 0.53 -7.49 20.15
C LEU A 368 1.93 -7.86 19.67
N ILE A 369 2.04 -8.77 18.70
CA ILE A 369 3.33 -9.15 18.12
C ILE A 369 3.94 -7.97 17.35
N SER A 370 3.15 -7.18 16.61
CA SER A 370 3.66 -5.99 15.94
C SER A 370 4.30 -4.98 16.91
N GLN A 371 3.78 -4.89 18.15
CA GLN A 371 4.35 -4.00 19.16
C GLN A 371 5.75 -4.46 19.59
N GLU A 372 6.04 -5.76 19.57
CA GLU A 372 7.36 -6.30 19.95
C GLU A 372 8.48 -5.90 18.98
N PHE A 373 8.12 -5.45 17.77
CA PHE A 373 9.06 -4.94 16.77
C PHE A 373 9.05 -3.42 16.64
N SER A 374 8.21 -2.74 17.42
CA SER A 374 8.09 -1.28 17.38
C SER A 374 9.32 -0.56 17.91
N GLU A 375 9.54 0.66 17.43
CA GLU A 375 10.51 1.60 18.02
C GLU A 375 10.25 1.82 19.52
N ALA A 376 8.98 1.91 19.95
CA ALA A 376 8.64 2.06 21.36
C ALA A 376 9.10 0.88 22.24
N ARG A 377 9.14 -0.35 21.69
CA ARG A 377 9.61 -1.54 22.40
C ARG A 377 11.11 -1.77 22.26
N ARG A 378 11.68 -1.46 21.09
CA ARG A 378 13.09 -1.68 20.76
C ARG A 378 14.00 -0.50 21.14
N GLY A 379 13.42 0.67 21.44
CA GLY A 379 14.10 1.95 21.67
C GLY A 379 14.67 2.54 20.38
N ASP A 380 15.41 1.73 19.63
CA ASP A 380 15.99 2.09 18.35
C ASP A 380 15.75 0.94 17.36
N GLN A 381 14.86 1.17 16.42
CA GLN A 381 14.31 0.12 15.55
C GLN A 381 15.23 -0.19 14.37
N THR A 382 15.57 -1.46 14.14
CA THR A 382 16.33 -1.88 12.95
C THR A 382 15.44 -2.01 11.71
N LEU A 383 16.04 -2.07 10.51
CA LEU A 383 15.27 -2.38 9.29
C LEU A 383 14.63 -3.78 9.35
N ALA A 384 15.26 -4.73 10.04
CA ALA A 384 14.69 -6.06 10.28
C ALA A 384 13.44 -5.99 11.16
N ASP A 385 13.48 -5.15 12.20
CA ASP A 385 12.34 -4.88 13.06
C ASP A 385 11.23 -4.16 12.27
N GLN A 386 11.55 -3.17 11.44
CA GLN A 386 10.55 -2.48 10.59
C GLN A 386 9.85 -3.44 9.63
N ARG A 387 10.57 -4.37 8.99
CA ARG A 387 9.98 -5.42 8.16
C ARG A 387 9.05 -6.32 8.96
N SER A 388 9.50 -6.77 10.13
CA SER A 388 8.71 -7.65 11.00
C SER A 388 7.45 -6.93 11.51
N GLU A 389 7.58 -5.67 11.92
CA GLU A 389 6.46 -4.82 12.31
C GLU A 389 5.46 -4.67 11.16
N LYS A 390 5.94 -4.34 9.95
CA LYS A 390 5.10 -4.22 8.76
C LYS A 390 4.31 -5.51 8.52
N GLU A 391 4.98 -6.66 8.48
CA GLU A 391 4.31 -7.96 8.27
C GLU A 391 3.20 -8.22 9.30
N TRP A 392 3.44 -7.95 10.58
CA TRP A 392 2.44 -8.18 11.63
C TRP A 392 1.33 -7.14 11.64
N LEU A 393 1.61 -5.89 11.28
CA LEU A 393 0.59 -4.86 11.08
C LEU A 393 -0.29 -5.19 9.88
N GLU A 394 0.25 -5.74 8.80
CA GLU A 394 -0.55 -6.22 7.66
C GLU A 394 -1.53 -7.32 8.09
N LYS A 395 -1.04 -8.32 8.85
CA LYS A 395 -1.89 -9.37 9.45
C LYS A 395 -2.96 -8.79 10.37
N PHE A 396 -2.60 -7.79 11.19
CA PHE A 396 -3.55 -7.12 12.09
C PHE A 396 -4.66 -6.40 11.31
N ARG A 397 -4.31 -5.64 10.28
CA ARG A 397 -5.26 -4.94 9.41
C ARG A 397 -6.18 -5.92 8.69
N ALA A 398 -5.63 -7.01 8.17
CA ALA A 398 -6.43 -8.09 7.56
C ALA A 398 -7.39 -8.74 8.56
N ALA A 399 -6.94 -8.98 9.80
CA ALA A 399 -7.80 -9.52 10.86
C ALA A 399 -8.92 -8.54 11.26
N HIS A 400 -8.62 -7.24 11.38
CA HIS A 400 -9.62 -6.21 11.64
C HIS A 400 -10.65 -6.14 10.50
N ALA A 401 -10.22 -6.07 9.24
CA ALA A 401 -11.10 -6.05 8.08
C ALA A 401 -12.00 -7.31 7.99
N ALA A 402 -11.52 -8.45 8.47
CA ALA A 402 -12.28 -9.69 8.54
C ALA A 402 -13.22 -9.80 9.77
N GLY A 403 -13.32 -8.76 10.62
CA GLY A 403 -14.09 -8.80 11.86
C GLY A 403 -13.52 -9.72 12.93
N LYS A 404 -12.23 -10.10 12.81
CA LYS A 404 -11.52 -11.03 13.69
C LYS A 404 -10.75 -10.32 14.81
N PHE A 405 -10.95 -9.02 15.00
CA PHE A 405 -10.26 -8.24 16.03
C PHE A 405 -11.22 -7.73 17.12
N GLU A 406 -12.13 -6.81 16.78
CA GLU A 406 -12.98 -6.11 17.75
C GLU A 406 -13.94 -7.01 18.54
N LYS A 407 -14.28 -8.18 18.00
CA LYS A 407 -15.15 -9.16 18.67
C LYS A 407 -14.56 -9.68 19.99
N TYR A 408 -13.25 -9.54 20.20
CA TYR A 408 -12.55 -9.95 21.42
C TYR A 408 -12.44 -8.83 22.46
N PHE A 409 -13.13 -7.71 22.26
CA PHE A 409 -13.09 -6.56 23.18
C PHE A 409 -14.49 -6.23 23.72
N LEU A 410 -14.59 -6.01 25.04
CA LEU A 410 -15.77 -5.42 25.67
C LEU A 410 -15.74 -3.88 25.57
N ASP A 411 -14.60 -3.26 25.88
CA ASP A 411 -14.35 -1.84 25.67
C ASP A 411 -14.01 -1.57 24.20
N LYS A 412 -15.02 -1.16 23.42
CA LYS A 412 -14.86 -0.81 22.01
C LYS A 412 -13.98 0.42 21.80
N LYS A 413 -13.88 1.32 22.77
CA LYS A 413 -12.99 2.49 22.68
C LYS A 413 -11.54 2.06 22.79
N GLU A 414 -11.24 1.07 23.62
CA GLU A 414 -9.89 0.50 23.71
C GLU A 414 -9.48 -0.22 22.42
N ALA A 415 -10.39 -1.01 21.82
CA ALA A 415 -10.16 -1.62 20.51
C ALA A 415 -9.88 -0.56 19.43
N GLN A 416 -10.65 0.54 19.42
CA GLN A 416 -10.45 1.62 18.45
C GLN A 416 -9.07 2.28 18.57
N LYS A 417 -8.56 2.49 19.80
CA LYS A 417 -7.19 3.02 19.99
C LYS A 417 -6.13 2.14 19.34
N TRP A 418 -6.29 0.81 19.40
CA TRP A 418 -5.36 -0.12 18.78
C TRP A 418 -5.41 -0.06 17.25
N ILE A 419 -6.61 0.10 16.68
CA ILE A 419 -6.82 0.29 15.24
C ILE A 419 -6.13 1.58 14.78
N ASP A 420 -6.42 2.70 15.44
CA ASP A 420 -5.86 4.00 15.08
C ASP A 420 -4.33 4.02 15.18
N ALA A 421 -3.78 3.44 16.26
CA ALA A 421 -2.35 3.31 16.44
C ALA A 421 -1.71 2.38 15.39
N GLY A 422 -2.41 1.31 14.98
CA GLY A 422 -2.00 0.41 13.91
C GLY A 422 -1.94 1.08 12.55
N GLU A 423 -2.96 1.83 12.17
CA GLU A 423 -2.97 2.57 10.90
C GLU A 423 -1.91 3.66 10.87
N ALA A 424 -1.72 4.40 11.96
CA ALA A 424 -0.68 5.43 12.05
C ALA A 424 0.74 4.84 11.89
N ARG A 425 1.02 3.71 12.55
CA ARG A 425 2.31 3.01 12.43
C ARG A 425 2.51 2.40 11.04
N TRP A 426 1.45 1.81 10.48
CA TRP A 426 1.47 1.29 9.11
C TRP A 426 1.77 2.40 8.10
N ALA A 427 1.11 3.56 8.21
CA ALA A 427 1.34 4.73 7.37
C ALA A 427 2.81 5.19 7.39
N LYS A 428 3.43 5.21 8.58
CA LYS A 428 4.87 5.51 8.73
C LYS A 428 5.72 4.49 7.96
N LEU A 429 5.43 3.19 8.07
CA LEU A 429 6.23 2.13 7.43
C LEU A 429 6.08 2.08 5.89
N ILE A 430 4.90 2.37 5.35
CA ILE A 430 4.69 2.41 3.89
C ILE A 430 5.25 3.67 3.24
N SER A 431 5.51 4.72 4.02
CA SER A 431 6.21 5.93 3.52
C SER A 431 7.70 5.68 3.27
N THR A 432 8.27 4.62 3.84
CA THR A 432 9.60 4.11 3.50
C THR A 432 9.51 3.32 2.19
N PRO A 433 10.29 3.65 1.14
CA PRO A 433 10.22 2.94 -0.13
C PRO A 433 10.38 1.43 0.07
N GLU A 434 9.48 0.64 -0.49
CA GLU A 434 9.48 -0.82 -0.33
C GLU A 434 10.82 -1.44 -0.75
N LYS A 435 11.45 -0.90 -1.79
CA LYS A 435 12.81 -1.27 -2.21
C LYS A 435 13.87 -1.09 -1.12
N VAL A 436 13.74 -0.09 -0.25
CA VAL A 436 14.68 0.17 0.85
C VAL A 436 14.48 -0.83 2.00
N LEU A 437 13.25 -1.24 2.27
CA LEU A 437 12.94 -2.27 3.27
C LEU A 437 13.32 -3.67 2.77
N GLU A 438 13.04 -3.97 1.50
CA GLU A 438 13.28 -5.29 0.90
C GLU A 438 14.75 -5.52 0.51
N ASN A 439 15.39 -4.51 -0.07
CA ASN A 439 16.80 -4.52 -0.45
C ASN A 439 17.53 -3.33 0.18
N PRO A 440 17.89 -3.43 1.48
CA PRO A 440 18.58 -2.37 2.19
C PRO A 440 20.02 -2.16 1.71
N VAL A 441 20.49 -2.99 0.77
CA VAL A 441 21.82 -2.93 0.17
C VAL A 441 21.68 -2.73 -1.33
N THR A 442 22.39 -1.73 -1.85
CA THR A 442 22.65 -1.58 -3.29
C THR A 442 24.14 -1.69 -3.55
N LEU A 443 24.51 -1.91 -4.82
CA LEU A 443 25.90 -1.87 -5.25
C LEU A 443 26.05 -0.97 -6.47
N THR A 444 27.23 -0.38 -6.60
CA THR A 444 27.72 0.24 -7.83
C THR A 444 29.05 -0.42 -8.17
N ALA A 445 29.22 -0.87 -9.41
CA ALA A 445 30.53 -1.33 -9.89
C ALA A 445 31.23 -0.19 -10.63
N GLN A 446 32.53 -0.04 -10.41
CA GLN A 446 33.33 1.01 -11.05
C GLN A 446 34.63 0.43 -11.56
N LEU A 447 35.03 0.88 -12.76
CA LEU A 447 36.32 0.55 -13.35
C LEU A 447 37.31 1.69 -13.12
N SER A 448 38.51 1.35 -12.68
CA SER A 448 39.63 2.29 -12.51
C SER A 448 40.92 1.71 -13.12
N GLY A 449 42.01 2.49 -13.10
CA GLY A 449 43.33 1.98 -13.52
C GLY A 449 43.83 0.77 -12.70
N GLY A 450 43.30 0.56 -11.49
CA GLY A 450 43.59 -0.60 -10.63
C GLY A 450 42.67 -1.80 -10.85
N GLY A 451 41.77 -1.74 -11.85
CA GLY A 451 40.76 -2.76 -12.12
C GLY A 451 39.37 -2.40 -11.57
N TRP A 452 38.49 -3.39 -11.52
CA TRP A 452 37.12 -3.23 -11.02
C TRP A 452 37.10 -3.11 -9.50
N SER A 453 36.15 -2.35 -8.98
CA SER A 453 35.72 -2.44 -7.59
C SER A 453 34.21 -2.36 -7.51
N ILE A 454 33.63 -2.97 -6.47
CA ILE A 454 32.22 -2.80 -6.12
C ILE A 454 32.13 -2.00 -4.84
N ILE A 455 31.20 -1.05 -4.81
CA ILE A 455 30.93 -0.20 -3.66
C ILE A 455 29.50 -0.50 -3.21
N PHE A 456 29.36 -1.03 -2.00
CA PHE A 456 28.06 -1.24 -1.39
C PHE A 456 27.55 0.06 -0.75
N SER A 457 26.24 0.29 -0.88
CA SER A 457 25.53 1.32 -0.11
C SER A 457 24.48 0.63 0.74
N LEU A 458 24.51 0.89 2.05
CA LEU A 458 23.58 0.32 3.01
C LEU A 458 22.68 1.43 3.56
N THR A 459 21.38 1.14 3.64
CA THR A 459 20.44 2.02 4.33
C THR A 459 20.47 1.82 5.84
N ASP A 460 20.97 0.66 6.30
CA ASP A 460 21.19 0.38 7.72
C ASP A 460 22.56 0.92 8.17
N PHE A 461 22.59 2.17 8.63
CA PHE A 461 23.81 2.83 9.10
C PHE A 461 24.41 2.22 10.38
N LYS A 462 23.73 1.25 10.99
CA LYS A 462 24.13 0.57 12.24
C LYS A 462 24.64 -0.85 12.00
N ALA A 463 24.86 -1.25 10.76
CA ALA A 463 25.54 -2.49 10.42
C ALA A 463 26.94 -2.54 11.05
N LYS A 464 27.27 -3.66 11.71
CA LYS A 464 28.56 -3.92 12.37
C LYS A 464 29.57 -4.59 11.45
N GLU A 465 29.09 -5.41 10.52
CA GLU A 465 29.92 -6.14 9.58
C GLU A 465 29.15 -6.45 8.30
N LEU A 466 29.85 -6.42 7.17
CA LEU A 466 29.31 -6.68 5.84
C LEU A 466 30.06 -7.84 5.22
N PHE A 467 29.32 -8.74 4.57
CA PHE A 467 29.87 -9.91 3.91
C PHE A 467 29.35 -10.00 2.49
N TYR A 468 30.20 -10.46 1.59
CA TYR A 468 29.85 -10.66 0.19
C TYR A 468 30.32 -12.02 -0.32
N LYS A 469 29.68 -12.49 -1.38
CA LYS A 469 30.05 -13.69 -2.12
C LYS A 469 29.78 -13.44 -3.60
N LEU A 470 30.82 -13.61 -4.42
CA LEU A 470 30.79 -13.32 -5.85
C LEU A 470 30.52 -14.59 -6.67
N ASP A 471 29.56 -14.52 -7.59
CA ASP A 471 29.17 -15.55 -8.55
C ASP A 471 28.91 -16.93 -7.92
N GLY A 472 28.41 -16.95 -6.68
CA GLY A 472 28.14 -18.19 -5.94
C GLY A 472 29.41 -18.98 -5.56
N LYS A 473 30.62 -18.45 -5.79
CA LYS A 473 31.89 -19.14 -5.58
C LYS A 473 32.41 -18.92 -4.16
N GLY A 474 32.84 -20.01 -3.51
CA GLY A 474 33.45 -19.98 -2.17
C GLY A 474 32.46 -19.64 -1.05
N ASP A 475 33.01 -19.30 0.12
CA ASP A 475 32.25 -18.84 1.28
C ASP A 475 32.09 -17.31 1.30
N PHE A 476 31.16 -16.83 2.14
CA PHE A 476 31.01 -15.39 2.38
C PHE A 476 32.28 -14.80 2.98
N GLN A 477 32.77 -13.73 2.36
CA GLN A 477 33.95 -12.99 2.80
C GLN A 477 33.54 -11.70 3.49
N SER A 478 34.15 -11.39 4.62
CA SER A 478 33.98 -10.08 5.28
C SER A 478 34.65 -8.99 4.45
N THR A 479 34.01 -7.83 4.36
CA THR A 479 34.62 -6.64 3.74
C THR A 479 35.55 -5.91 4.72
N GLY A 480 35.51 -6.25 6.00
CA GLY A 480 36.29 -5.63 7.07
C GLY A 480 35.71 -4.29 7.54
N GLN A 481 36.49 -3.60 8.36
CA GLN A 481 36.15 -2.30 8.93
C GLN A 481 37.23 -1.27 8.58
N LEU A 482 36.80 -0.02 8.41
CA LEU A 482 37.69 1.12 8.28
C LEU A 482 38.21 1.55 9.66
N PRO A 483 39.37 2.24 9.74
CA PRO A 483 39.96 2.69 11.01
C PRO A 483 39.18 3.84 11.68
N TYR A 484 38.05 4.27 11.08
CA TYR A 484 37.24 5.39 11.55
C TYR A 484 35.90 4.90 12.10
N LYS A 485 35.31 5.71 12.99
CA LYS A 485 33.97 5.47 13.54
C LYS A 485 32.92 6.24 12.74
N ASN A 486 31.73 5.66 12.61
CA ASN A 486 30.60 6.33 11.99
C ASN A 486 30.16 7.48 12.91
N PRO A 487 30.12 8.73 12.43
CA PRO A 487 29.79 9.88 13.27
C PRO A 487 28.36 9.87 13.80
N GLN A 488 27.43 9.17 13.12
CA GLN A 488 26.03 9.06 13.52
C GLN A 488 25.80 8.00 14.60
N THR A 489 26.61 6.93 14.62
CA THR A 489 26.35 5.76 15.48
C THR A 489 27.46 5.50 16.51
N GLY A 490 28.64 6.09 16.34
CA GLY A 490 29.82 5.86 17.17
C GLY A 490 30.46 4.47 16.99
N LEU A 491 29.89 3.61 16.14
CA LEU A 491 30.39 2.27 15.83
C LEU A 491 31.53 2.32 14.79
N PRO A 492 32.42 1.32 14.71
CA PRO A 492 33.38 1.20 13.61
C PRO A 492 32.67 1.24 12.25
N MET A 493 33.21 2.01 11.30
CA MET A 493 32.65 2.02 9.94
C MET A 493 32.99 0.72 9.23
N ILE A 494 31.97 0.04 8.71
CA ILE A 494 32.20 -1.08 7.79
C ILE A 494 32.89 -0.58 6.52
N ASN A 495 33.81 -1.38 5.99
CA ASN A 495 34.36 -1.11 4.67
C ASN A 495 33.34 -1.56 3.61
N THR A 496 32.90 -0.64 2.76
CA THR A 496 31.92 -0.96 1.71
C THR A 496 32.55 -1.10 0.33
N ASN A 497 33.85 -0.83 0.19
CA ASN A 497 34.56 -0.95 -1.07
C ASN A 497 35.29 -2.29 -1.14
N VAL A 498 35.00 -3.08 -2.16
CA VAL A 498 35.63 -4.37 -2.44
C VAL A 498 36.36 -4.28 -3.78
N PRO A 499 37.70 -4.31 -3.78
CA PRO A 499 38.47 -4.37 -5.02
C PRO A 499 38.38 -5.75 -5.67
N LEU A 500 38.12 -5.78 -6.97
CA LEU A 500 38.00 -6.96 -7.82
C LEU A 500 38.92 -6.84 -9.04
N PRO A 501 40.25 -6.78 -8.85
CA PRO A 501 41.19 -6.45 -9.93
C PRO A 501 41.20 -7.45 -11.09
N ASN A 502 40.79 -8.70 -10.83
CA ASN A 502 40.78 -9.81 -11.79
C ASN A 502 39.36 -10.21 -12.22
N LEU A 503 38.38 -9.30 -12.11
CA LEU A 503 37.01 -9.57 -12.53
C LEU A 503 36.95 -9.80 -14.05
N ALA A 504 36.36 -10.93 -14.47
CA ALA A 504 36.13 -11.22 -15.88
C ALA A 504 35.08 -10.27 -16.47
N ALA A 505 35.07 -10.09 -17.80
CA ALA A 505 33.99 -9.36 -18.44
C ALA A 505 32.71 -10.22 -18.50
N GLY A 506 31.56 -9.63 -18.18
CA GLY A 506 30.25 -10.26 -18.31
C GLY A 506 29.26 -9.86 -17.22
N GLU A 507 28.23 -10.68 -17.07
CA GLU A 507 27.23 -10.60 -16.02
C GLU A 507 27.75 -11.25 -14.73
N HIS A 508 27.57 -10.56 -13.61
CA HIS A 508 27.97 -11.03 -12.30
C HIS A 508 26.83 -10.98 -11.31
N THR A 509 26.88 -11.90 -10.34
CA THR A 509 25.96 -11.92 -9.20
C THR A 509 26.75 -11.73 -7.91
N VAL A 510 26.28 -10.86 -7.03
CA VAL A 510 26.86 -10.64 -5.72
C VAL A 510 25.81 -10.93 -4.67
N GLU A 511 26.05 -11.95 -3.85
CA GLU A 511 25.26 -12.20 -2.65
C GLU A 511 25.85 -11.41 -1.49
N VAL A 512 25.03 -10.64 -0.78
CA VAL A 512 25.47 -9.77 0.31
C VAL A 512 24.65 -10.02 1.55
N LYS A 513 25.30 -10.15 2.70
CA LYS A 513 24.63 -10.17 4.00
C LYS A 513 25.37 -9.27 4.97
N TYR A 514 24.70 -8.79 6.00
CA TYR A 514 25.33 -7.96 7.02
C TYR A 514 24.82 -8.33 8.42
N VAL A 515 25.63 -8.03 9.43
CA VAL A 515 25.25 -8.17 10.84
C VAL A 515 24.82 -6.81 11.34
N ASP A 516 23.59 -6.72 11.86
CA ASP A 516 23.07 -5.47 12.42
C ASP A 516 23.57 -5.22 13.86
N LYS A 517 23.16 -4.10 14.44
CA LYS A 517 23.55 -3.73 15.82
C LYS A 517 23.13 -4.77 16.88
N ASN A 518 22.07 -5.53 16.62
CA ASN A 518 21.51 -6.55 17.51
C ASN A 518 22.15 -7.93 17.25
N GLU A 519 23.24 -7.99 16.48
CA GLU A 519 23.97 -9.21 16.13
C GLU A 519 23.16 -10.18 15.25
N LYS A 520 22.06 -9.71 14.66
CA LYS A 520 21.26 -10.49 13.74
C LYS A 520 21.82 -10.38 12.33
N THR A 521 21.93 -11.52 11.65
CA THR A 521 22.31 -11.57 10.24
C THR A 521 21.12 -11.23 9.36
N ASN A 522 21.31 -10.29 8.44
CA ASN A 522 20.34 -9.82 7.47
C ASN A 522 20.81 -10.16 6.04
N GLY A 523 19.91 -10.74 5.24
CA GLY A 523 20.23 -11.29 3.91
C GLY A 523 20.36 -12.83 3.93
N PRO A 524 20.96 -13.44 2.89
CA PRO A 524 21.64 -12.78 1.78
C PRO A 524 20.69 -12.09 0.79
N TYR A 525 21.10 -10.91 0.31
CA TYR A 525 20.49 -10.18 -0.79
C TYR A 525 21.28 -10.46 -2.05
N THR A 526 20.59 -10.80 -3.14
CA THR A 526 21.23 -11.10 -4.42
C THR A 526 21.16 -9.89 -5.34
N LEU A 527 22.33 -9.32 -5.62
CA LEU A 527 22.53 -8.18 -6.51
C LEU A 527 23.16 -8.64 -7.82
N LYS A 528 22.90 -7.93 -8.92
CA LYS A 528 23.46 -8.23 -10.24
C LYS A 528 24.01 -6.99 -10.89
N PHE A 529 25.08 -7.14 -11.64
CA PHE A 529 25.63 -6.08 -12.48
C PHE A 529 26.34 -6.68 -13.69
N SER A 530 26.45 -5.87 -14.74
CA SER A 530 27.18 -6.22 -15.95
C SER A 530 28.40 -5.33 -16.08
N THR A 531 29.59 -5.89 -16.24
CA THR A 531 30.80 -5.06 -16.46
C THR A 531 30.66 -4.20 -17.72
N GLY A 532 29.94 -4.68 -18.74
CA GLY A 532 29.71 -3.93 -19.98
C GLY A 532 28.79 -2.73 -19.78
N ASP A 533 27.64 -2.94 -19.13
CA ASP A 533 26.68 -1.87 -18.88
C ASP A 533 27.24 -0.81 -17.93
N GLU A 534 27.94 -1.24 -16.88
CA GLU A 534 28.56 -0.33 -15.91
C GLU A 534 29.70 0.48 -16.55
N GLN A 535 30.52 -0.16 -17.39
CA GLN A 535 31.57 0.55 -18.14
C GLN A 535 30.97 1.59 -19.10
N LEU A 536 29.87 1.25 -19.78
CA LEU A 536 29.14 2.16 -20.65
C LEU A 536 28.54 3.33 -19.87
N ALA A 537 27.86 3.07 -18.76
CA ALA A 537 27.24 4.09 -17.92
C ALA A 537 28.29 5.04 -17.33
N GLN A 538 29.36 4.49 -16.73
CA GLN A 538 30.47 5.26 -16.18
C GLN A 538 31.16 6.11 -17.27
N GLY A 539 31.43 5.53 -18.43
CA GLY A 539 32.06 6.24 -19.53
C GLY A 539 31.21 7.38 -20.08
N LYS A 540 29.90 7.19 -20.23
CA LYS A 540 28.97 8.27 -20.63
C LYS A 540 28.95 9.40 -19.61
N MET A 541 28.88 9.08 -18.32
CA MET A 541 28.90 10.08 -17.25
C MET A 541 30.18 10.93 -17.33
N MET A 542 31.34 10.29 -17.45
CA MET A 542 32.62 10.99 -17.57
C MET A 542 32.75 11.81 -18.85
N LEU A 543 32.30 11.28 -19.99
CA LEU A 543 32.29 12.03 -21.25
C LEU A 543 31.37 13.25 -21.14
N ASN A 544 30.18 13.12 -20.56
CA ASN A 544 29.28 14.26 -20.38
C ASN A 544 29.88 15.35 -19.47
N MET A 545 30.56 14.97 -18.38
CA MET A 545 31.27 15.92 -17.51
C MET A 545 32.43 16.63 -18.21
N THR A 546 33.05 15.98 -19.20
CA THR A 546 34.22 16.49 -19.94
C THR A 546 33.89 16.99 -21.34
N LYS A 547 32.60 17.23 -21.64
CA LYS A 547 32.09 17.57 -22.98
C LYS A 547 32.76 18.78 -23.64
N GLY A 548 33.17 19.76 -22.83
CA GLY A 548 33.91 20.94 -23.30
C GLY A 548 35.37 20.67 -23.72
N SER A 549 35.90 19.47 -23.43
CA SER A 549 37.28 19.07 -23.71
C SER A 549 37.36 17.83 -24.61
N TRP A 550 36.25 17.46 -25.27
CA TRP A 550 36.23 16.33 -26.20
C TRP A 550 37.14 16.56 -27.40
N LEU A 551 37.17 17.78 -27.89
CA LEU A 551 38.13 18.25 -28.88
C LEU A 551 39.02 19.33 -28.28
N MET A 552 40.23 19.45 -28.82
CA MET A 552 41.14 20.53 -28.45
C MET A 552 41.90 21.02 -29.67
N PHE A 553 41.82 22.32 -29.93
CA PHE A 553 42.68 22.97 -30.91
C PHE A 553 44.07 23.24 -30.33
N ARG A 554 45.11 23.06 -31.13
CA ARG A 554 46.48 23.41 -30.76
C ARG A 554 47.23 23.93 -31.98
N ASP A 555 47.82 25.10 -31.85
CA ASP A 555 48.78 25.62 -32.80
C ASP A 555 50.16 24.98 -32.57
N TYR A 556 50.72 24.35 -33.60
CA TYR A 556 52.01 23.64 -33.52
C TYR A 556 52.69 23.60 -34.88
N ASP A 557 53.96 24.02 -34.95
CA ASP A 557 54.80 23.98 -36.15
C ASP A 557 54.13 24.58 -37.41
N GLY A 558 53.53 25.77 -37.24
CA GLY A 558 52.82 26.47 -38.32
C GLY A 558 51.50 25.82 -38.76
N LYS A 559 51.04 24.76 -38.07
CA LYS A 559 49.78 24.05 -38.35
C LYS A 559 48.81 24.18 -37.17
N VAL A 560 47.53 24.08 -37.48
CA VAL A 560 46.48 23.92 -36.48
C VAL A 560 46.14 22.45 -36.38
N LEU A 561 46.25 21.87 -35.18
CA LEU A 561 45.90 20.48 -34.89
C LEU A 561 44.58 20.45 -34.11
N LEU A 562 43.69 19.54 -34.47
CA LEU A 562 42.48 19.22 -33.73
C LEU A 562 42.62 17.84 -33.08
N TYR A 563 42.75 17.82 -31.76
CA TYR A 563 42.90 16.62 -30.96
C TYR A 563 41.54 16.02 -30.59
N PHE A 564 41.50 14.69 -30.58
CA PHE A 564 40.39 13.82 -30.17
C PHE A 564 40.79 12.94 -28.97
N SER A 565 41.97 13.16 -28.37
CA SER A 565 42.54 12.33 -27.31
C SER A 565 41.57 12.11 -26.13
N GLY A 566 40.81 13.14 -25.75
CA GLY A 566 39.78 13.04 -24.71
C GLY A 566 38.73 11.99 -25.02
N LEU A 567 38.22 11.94 -26.26
CA LEU A 567 37.29 10.91 -26.72
C LEU A 567 37.95 9.54 -26.87
N LEU A 568 39.20 9.51 -27.36
CA LEU A 568 39.90 8.26 -27.63
C LEU A 568 40.26 7.44 -26.38
N SER A 569 40.34 8.09 -25.22
CA SER A 569 40.42 7.43 -23.92
C SER A 569 39.16 6.63 -23.56
N TYR A 570 38.03 6.84 -24.24
CA TYR A 570 36.75 6.17 -23.99
C TYR A 570 36.30 5.29 -25.17
N ARG A 571 37.23 4.91 -26.07
CA ARG A 571 36.95 4.05 -27.24
C ARG A 571 36.11 2.80 -26.99
N PRO A 572 36.25 2.06 -25.87
CA PRO A 572 35.46 0.85 -25.65
C PRO A 572 33.95 1.07 -25.68
N ILE A 573 33.48 2.29 -25.45
CA ILE A 573 32.04 2.62 -25.38
C ILE A 573 31.55 3.45 -26.58
N ILE A 574 32.44 3.89 -27.46
CA ILE A 574 32.13 4.74 -28.62
C ILE A 574 31.98 3.88 -29.86
N LYS A 575 30.87 4.08 -30.58
CA LYS A 575 30.59 3.47 -31.88
C LYS A 575 31.02 4.37 -33.04
N GLU A 576 30.71 5.65 -32.97
CA GLU A 576 31.02 6.62 -34.03
C GLU A 576 31.29 8.01 -33.43
N ILE A 577 32.23 8.76 -34.02
CA ILE A 577 32.47 10.17 -33.72
C ILE A 577 32.21 10.95 -35.01
N ARG A 578 31.13 11.73 -35.03
CA ARG A 578 30.84 12.67 -36.12
C ARG A 578 31.30 14.05 -35.73
N TRP A 579 31.86 14.78 -36.68
CA TRP A 579 32.35 16.12 -36.44
C TRP A 579 32.26 16.97 -37.70
N SER A 580 32.42 18.28 -37.55
CA SER A 580 32.51 19.24 -38.64
C SER A 580 33.35 20.43 -38.19
N LEU A 581 33.83 21.22 -39.15
CA LEU A 581 34.73 22.35 -38.91
C LEU A 581 34.11 23.61 -39.52
N ASN A 582 33.99 24.67 -38.72
CA ASN A 582 33.32 25.91 -39.12
C ASN A 582 31.91 25.71 -39.73
N ASN A 583 31.24 24.61 -39.37
CA ASN A 583 29.98 24.16 -39.94
C ASN A 583 29.17 23.42 -38.85
N GLU A 584 27.84 23.38 -38.99
CA GLU A 584 26.90 22.77 -38.03
C GLU A 584 26.38 21.38 -38.46
N THR A 585 26.69 20.92 -39.68
CA THR A 585 26.07 19.71 -40.26
C THR A 585 26.68 18.36 -39.84
N LEU A 586 27.78 18.33 -39.08
CA LEU A 586 28.48 17.07 -38.69
C LEU A 586 28.80 16.15 -39.90
N ASP A 587 29.38 16.72 -40.94
CA ASP A 587 29.61 16.11 -42.26
C ASP A 587 30.81 15.14 -42.33
N ARG A 588 31.58 14.98 -41.25
CA ARG A 588 32.78 14.14 -41.21
C ARG A 588 32.68 13.09 -40.12
N THR A 589 33.28 11.93 -40.35
CA THR A 589 33.45 10.87 -39.34
C THR A 589 34.93 10.73 -39.00
N PHE A 590 35.28 10.81 -37.71
CA PHE A 590 36.65 10.54 -37.25
C PHE A 590 36.88 9.02 -37.21
N LYS A 591 37.95 8.54 -37.85
CA LYS A 591 38.31 7.13 -37.89
C LYS A 591 39.29 6.82 -36.76
N PHE A 592 39.01 5.77 -35.99
CA PHE A 592 39.86 5.28 -34.91
C PHE A 592 39.81 3.76 -34.87
N LYS A 593 40.89 3.11 -34.42
CA LYS A 593 40.87 1.66 -34.18
C LYS A 593 40.06 1.34 -32.93
N PRO A 594 39.20 0.31 -32.97
CA PRO A 594 38.57 -0.23 -31.77
C PRO A 594 39.60 -0.60 -30.70
N SER A 595 39.22 -0.41 -29.44
CA SER A 595 40.00 -0.82 -28.27
C SER A 595 39.03 -1.27 -27.19
N ASP A 596 39.42 -2.29 -26.43
CA ASP A 596 38.70 -2.75 -25.24
C ASP A 596 39.25 -2.12 -23.96
N LYS A 597 40.35 -1.38 -24.06
CA LYS A 597 40.98 -0.69 -22.95
C LYS A 597 40.46 0.74 -22.81
N MET A 598 40.00 1.05 -21.61
CA MET A 598 39.54 2.38 -21.21
C MET A 598 40.71 3.18 -20.61
N TYR A 599 40.62 4.50 -20.72
CA TYR A 599 41.64 5.46 -20.27
C TYR A 599 42.98 5.40 -21.03
N GLU A 600 43.01 4.75 -22.20
CA GLU A 600 44.18 4.66 -23.07
C GLU A 600 43.87 5.18 -24.48
N VAL A 601 44.71 6.09 -24.99
CA VAL A 601 44.61 6.65 -26.35
C VAL A 601 45.23 5.72 -27.41
N GLY A 602 46.19 4.88 -27.01
CA GLY A 602 46.94 3.98 -27.90
C GLY A 602 47.98 4.70 -28.78
N ASP A 603 48.60 3.96 -29.71
CA ASP A 603 49.69 4.47 -30.57
C ASP A 603 49.22 5.26 -31.79
N GLU A 604 47.90 5.44 -31.97
CA GLU A 604 47.36 6.19 -33.11
C GLU A 604 47.49 7.69 -32.88
N LEU A 605 47.75 8.43 -33.95
CA LEU A 605 47.78 9.90 -33.88
C LEU A 605 46.38 10.39 -33.44
N PRO A 606 46.26 11.00 -32.24
CA PRO A 606 44.96 11.37 -31.70
C PRO A 606 44.48 12.71 -32.24
N TYR A 607 45.01 13.16 -33.38
CA TYR A 607 44.76 14.49 -33.92
C TYR A 607 44.81 14.50 -35.45
N LEU A 608 44.22 15.54 -36.03
CA LEU A 608 44.28 15.85 -37.46
C LEU A 608 44.77 17.28 -37.66
N ALA A 609 45.51 17.53 -38.74
CA ALA A 609 45.77 18.90 -39.18
C ALA A 609 44.50 19.48 -39.81
N VAL A 610 44.15 20.70 -39.44
CA VAL A 610 42.99 21.44 -39.95
C VAL A 610 43.42 22.80 -40.54
N PRO A 611 42.62 23.40 -41.45
CA PRO A 611 42.91 24.72 -42.02
C PRO A 611 43.22 25.80 -40.97
N ALA A 612 44.14 26.72 -41.30
CA ALA A 612 44.62 27.74 -40.36
C ALA A 612 43.54 28.75 -39.92
N ASP A 613 42.48 28.91 -40.73
CA ASP A 613 41.31 29.75 -40.50
C ASP A 613 40.18 29.04 -39.72
N SER A 614 40.43 27.83 -39.21
CA SER A 614 39.52 27.13 -38.30
C SER A 614 39.20 27.97 -37.05
N GLN A 615 37.91 28.19 -36.78
CA GLN A 615 37.40 28.95 -35.64
C GLN A 615 36.69 28.06 -34.62
N PHE A 616 35.98 27.02 -35.07
CA PHE A 616 35.31 26.07 -34.19
C PHE A 616 35.15 24.70 -34.84
N ALA A 617 34.93 23.69 -34.01
CA ALA A 617 34.52 22.36 -34.44
C ALA A 617 33.25 21.95 -33.70
N ASN A 618 32.32 21.31 -34.39
CA ASN A 618 31.19 20.63 -33.76
C ASN A 618 31.48 19.13 -33.73
N VAL A 619 31.09 18.45 -32.65
CA VAL A 619 31.27 17.00 -32.48
C VAL A 619 30.07 16.35 -31.82
N GLN A 620 29.77 15.13 -32.22
CA GLN A 620 28.75 14.27 -31.63
C GLN A 620 29.27 12.83 -31.55
N VAL A 621 28.96 12.17 -30.44
CA VAL A 621 29.36 10.79 -30.18
C VAL A 621 28.12 9.89 -30.28
N THR A 622 28.23 8.81 -31.04
CA THR A 622 27.29 7.68 -30.98
C THR A 622 27.94 6.58 -30.13
N TYR A 623 27.24 6.11 -29.11
CA TYR A 623 27.71 5.07 -28.20
C TYR A 623 27.40 3.66 -28.74
N LYS A 624 28.05 2.63 -28.18
CA LYS A 624 27.84 1.23 -28.63
C LYS A 624 26.42 0.71 -28.44
N ASP A 625 25.66 1.26 -27.50
CA ASP A 625 24.22 0.96 -27.33
C ASP A 625 23.30 1.69 -28.32
N GLY A 626 23.88 2.48 -29.25
CA GLY A 626 23.14 3.21 -30.28
C GLY A 626 22.61 4.57 -29.84
N THR A 627 22.72 4.93 -28.56
CA THR A 627 22.37 6.29 -28.11
C THR A 627 23.39 7.32 -28.61
N THR A 628 22.96 8.57 -28.73
CA THR A 628 23.80 9.68 -29.21
C THR A 628 23.90 10.78 -28.17
N SER A 629 25.05 11.44 -28.08
CA SER A 629 25.22 12.64 -27.26
C SER A 629 24.55 13.86 -27.90
N ASP A 630 24.39 14.92 -27.12
CA ASP A 630 24.19 16.27 -27.66
C ASP A 630 25.40 16.70 -28.49
N VAL A 631 25.17 17.57 -29.47
CA VAL A 631 26.24 18.19 -30.27
C VAL A 631 27.01 19.17 -29.41
N GLN A 632 28.34 19.03 -29.37
CA GLN A 632 29.23 19.93 -28.64
C GLN A 632 29.99 20.84 -29.61
N LYS A 633 29.87 22.15 -29.40
CA LYS A 633 30.62 23.17 -30.13
C LYS A 633 31.86 23.56 -29.35
N ILE A 634 33.03 23.27 -29.91
CA ILE A 634 34.33 23.60 -29.33
C ILE A 634 34.92 24.77 -30.11
N LEU A 635 35.15 25.90 -29.45
CA LEU A 635 35.77 27.07 -30.05
C LEU A 635 37.29 26.92 -30.01
N ARG A 636 37.97 27.37 -31.07
CA ARG A 636 39.41 27.58 -31.03
C ARG A 636 39.69 28.88 -30.31
N THR A 637 40.24 28.77 -29.11
CA THR A 637 40.87 29.89 -28.43
C THR A 637 42.20 30.20 -29.13
N LYS A 638 42.37 31.45 -29.58
CA LYS A 638 43.62 31.95 -30.15
C LYS A 638 44.59 32.38 -29.06
#